data_AF-A0A1I0QIV6-F1
#
_entry.id   AF-A0A1I0QIV6-F1
#
_cell.length_a   1.000
_cell.length_b   1.000
_cell.length_c   1.000
_cell.angle_alpha   90.00
_cell.angle_beta   90.00
_cell.angle_gamma   90.00
#
_symmetry.space_group_name_H-M   'P 1'
#
loop_
_entity.id
_entity.type
_entity.pdbx_description
1 polymer ?
#
loop_
_entity_poly.entity_id
_entity_poly.type
_entity_poly.pdbx_seq_one_letter_code
_entity_poly.pdbx_strand_id
1 'polypeptide(L)'
;MRYLAALILLVALSNPARAQDRASTVLVLDASGSMWGQIDGTAKITIAQDVLDDLLQTLPTDQALGLTVYGHRRKGDCTDIETLVAPGVGTQTAISTAVNAVKPKGKTPMTDAVIAAAQSLRYTEEKATVILVSDGIETCNPDPCAAARALEEAGVDFTAHVIGFDINDPEAMAQMQCLAEETGGTFRSAANAGELGAALVEIASAPEPEPEPVTISFRATLGKGGPEIDDGLVWSFAPDGTGEQTTPTGATRLELLPGEYTVSVLRLEDELTAETVFKVAEQAKTVTIALPEIAYRASLDAVDTAPIGSTIEVTWDAEIGDNDYVTIVPPEAKPGTYRNYTYISKGNPLPLTMPLTPGTYELRYIRSGSGKQDVTAARSIVVTDLTVTLDAADEIGAGAVLEVAWDGPGYENDYIAITAPDAEDRTYENYAYTNRGNPAEVTSPIEPGAYELRYVAQGNPLRVLARRPITVLPVSASLTAPDQVVAGAAVDVEWEGPDNKNDYISVAASDQEPNKYVNYAYANRGNPVSVTMPLDPGTYELRYIAHGKPAKIIATRPVTVVAAQVTIEAQSDAVAGSDVEVTWDGPDNKNDYISVASADQPPNKYVAYVYTQRGNPAAIKMPLDPGTYQLRYIAHGNPAKVLAAREISIVAAQVALEAVDTAEAGASIDVIWQGPDNKNDYVAVAAPDQPVNKYTSYAYTSRGNPSKITLPLEPGTYQLRYIANGSPQRILATRDIGIVAATAALDAPETAVSGTEIDVSFVGPANKNDFVSVAAIGSEPGEHLNYQYAQRGNPVRLKVPVETGTYLIRYIAHGNPKKVLARRMLKVVEASETVVEEAVLEAAESAAAGGQIDVFWVGPDDEGDLIAIKKIGSDTVEASVATASGNPAALQLPNEPGDYMLHYLSGQGQSSIGRRPLSVN
;
A
#
# COMPACT_ATOMS: atom_id res chain seq x y z
N MET A 1 52.77 18.99 -27.21
CA MET A 1 53.84 20.00 -27.38
C MET A 1 53.52 20.77 -28.65
N ARG A 2 53.20 22.08 -28.53
CA ARG A 2 53.52 23.16 -29.51
C ARG A 2 52.95 23.02 -30.94
N TYR A 3 52.35 23.98 -31.65
CA TYR A 3 52.01 25.40 -31.57
C TYR A 3 50.96 25.60 -32.72
N LEU A 4 49.90 26.39 -32.53
CA LEU A 4 49.76 27.75 -33.08
C LEU A 4 49.79 27.85 -34.62
N ALA A 5 48.72 28.37 -35.23
CA ALA A 5 48.78 29.60 -36.03
C ALA A 5 47.40 29.92 -36.62
N ALA A 6 46.79 30.98 -36.10
CA ALA A 6 45.79 31.76 -36.82
C ALA A 6 46.52 32.75 -37.73
N LEU A 7 46.05 32.94 -38.97
CA LEU A 7 46.30 34.16 -39.72
C LEU A 7 45.10 34.50 -40.60
N ILE A 8 44.53 35.67 -40.32
CA ILE A 8 43.51 36.39 -41.08
C ILE A 8 44.17 37.00 -42.32
N LEU A 9 43.51 36.95 -43.49
CA LEU A 9 43.84 37.86 -44.59
C LEU A 9 42.57 38.37 -45.28
N LEU A 10 42.39 39.70 -45.18
CA LEU A 10 41.46 40.54 -45.92
C LEU A 10 42.05 40.78 -47.33
N VAL A 11 41.32 40.50 -48.41
CA VAL A 11 41.65 41.01 -49.76
C VAL A 11 40.41 41.64 -50.37
N ALA A 12 40.56 42.93 -50.69
CA ALA A 12 39.58 43.75 -51.39
C ALA A 12 39.57 43.43 -52.89
N LEU A 13 38.36 43.32 -53.44
CA LEU A 13 38.04 43.10 -54.84
C LEU A 13 38.57 44.25 -55.72
N SER A 14 39.51 43.93 -56.59
CA SER A 14 39.74 44.69 -57.83
C SER A 14 39.01 43.93 -58.94
N ASN A 15 37.98 44.52 -59.54
CA ASN A 15 37.32 43.94 -60.72
C ASN A 15 38.26 44.09 -61.93
N PRO A 16 38.79 42.99 -62.52
CA PRO A 16 39.25 43.07 -63.88
C PRO A 16 38.02 43.18 -64.79
N ALA A 17 37.92 44.25 -65.56
CA ALA A 17 37.09 44.21 -66.76
C ALA A 17 37.66 43.09 -67.65
N ARG A 18 36.94 41.97 -67.79
CA ARG A 18 37.31 40.93 -68.75
C ARG A 18 37.19 41.53 -70.15
N ALA A 19 38.33 41.71 -70.81
CA ALA A 19 38.38 41.95 -72.23
C ALA A 19 37.69 40.78 -72.94
N GLN A 20 36.84 41.11 -73.91
CA GLN A 20 35.98 40.19 -74.63
C GLN A 20 36.85 39.38 -75.60
N ASP A 21 37.18 38.14 -75.21
CA ASP A 21 38.17 37.27 -75.86
C ASP A 21 37.58 36.58 -77.12
N ARG A 22 37.12 37.37 -78.10
CA ARG A 22 36.62 36.86 -79.39
C ARG A 22 37.71 36.96 -80.45
N ALA A 23 38.06 35.82 -81.06
CA ALA A 23 39.05 35.74 -82.13
C ALA A 23 38.66 36.62 -83.33
N SER A 24 39.65 37.28 -83.93
CA SER A 24 39.44 38.05 -85.16
C SER A 24 39.37 37.12 -86.37
N THR A 25 38.44 37.36 -87.30
CA THR A 25 38.20 36.46 -88.45
C THR A 25 38.49 37.16 -89.78
N VAL A 26 39.19 36.49 -90.70
CA VAL A 26 39.35 36.95 -92.10
C VAL A 26 38.72 35.97 -93.07
N LEU A 27 37.84 36.47 -93.93
CA LEU A 27 37.30 35.76 -95.08
C LEU A 27 38.30 35.86 -96.23
N VAL A 28 38.71 34.73 -96.78
CA VAL A 28 39.55 34.64 -97.97
C VAL A 28 38.69 34.15 -99.13
N LEU A 29 38.49 35.01 -100.14
CA LEU A 29 37.64 34.71 -101.28
C LEU A 29 38.49 34.46 -102.55
N ASP A 30 38.26 33.31 -103.17
CA ASP A 30 38.78 33.00 -104.50
C ASP A 30 38.10 33.84 -105.57
N ALA A 31 38.90 34.57 -106.35
CA ALA A 31 38.47 35.24 -107.57
C ALA A 31 39.41 34.90 -108.75
N SER A 32 39.90 33.67 -108.78
CA SER A 32 40.64 33.12 -109.92
C SER A 32 39.72 32.91 -111.12
N GLY A 33 40.30 32.76 -112.31
CA GLY A 33 39.52 32.65 -113.55
C GLY A 33 38.48 31.52 -113.58
N SER A 34 38.63 30.46 -112.78
CA SER A 34 37.66 29.35 -112.67
C SER A 34 36.32 29.78 -112.08
N MET A 35 36.28 30.83 -111.26
CA MET A 35 35.06 31.36 -110.64
C MET A 35 34.06 31.97 -111.66
N TRP A 36 34.43 32.08 -112.94
CA TRP A 36 33.50 32.34 -114.05
C TRP A 36 32.72 31.10 -114.51
N GLY A 37 33.08 29.91 -114.03
CA GLY A 37 32.29 28.69 -114.20
C GLY A 37 30.87 28.88 -113.70
N GLN A 38 29.94 28.11 -114.24
CA GLN A 38 28.52 28.26 -113.94
C GLN A 38 27.97 27.04 -113.21
N ILE A 39 27.17 27.28 -112.17
CA ILE A 39 26.31 26.29 -111.51
C ILE A 39 24.88 26.72 -111.81
N ASP A 40 24.08 25.83 -112.40
CA ASP A 40 22.67 26.08 -112.75
C ASP A 40 22.44 27.40 -113.55
N GLY A 41 23.40 27.77 -114.40
CA GLY A 41 23.33 28.95 -115.27
C GLY A 41 23.82 30.27 -114.67
N THR A 42 24.19 30.28 -113.37
CA THR A 42 24.73 31.45 -112.67
C THR A 42 26.23 31.28 -112.44
N ALA A 43 27.02 32.35 -112.61
CA ALA A 43 28.47 32.28 -112.37
C ALA A 43 28.78 32.01 -110.88
N LYS A 44 29.77 31.16 -110.60
CA LYS A 44 30.19 30.80 -109.23
C LYS A 44 30.52 32.03 -108.38
N ILE A 45 31.21 33.02 -108.95
CA ILE A 45 31.50 34.28 -108.25
C ILE A 45 30.24 35.02 -107.84
N THR A 46 29.20 35.04 -108.68
CA THR A 46 27.93 35.69 -108.35
C THR A 46 27.24 34.97 -107.20
N ILE A 47 27.28 33.64 -107.18
CA ILE A 47 26.74 32.85 -106.07
C ILE A 47 27.52 33.12 -104.77
N ALA A 48 28.85 33.15 -104.84
CA ALA A 48 29.69 33.43 -103.66
C ALA A 48 29.48 34.86 -103.13
N GLN A 49 29.25 35.84 -104.01
CA GLN A 49 28.91 37.22 -103.65
C GLN A 49 27.56 37.29 -102.91
N ASP A 50 26.50 36.69 -103.48
CA ASP A 50 25.17 36.68 -102.89
C ASP A 50 25.16 36.00 -101.52
N VAL A 51 25.80 34.82 -101.41
CA VAL A 51 25.85 34.06 -100.15
C VAL A 51 26.65 34.80 -99.07
N LEU A 52 27.74 35.47 -99.44
CA LEU A 52 28.53 36.23 -98.47
C LEU A 52 27.80 37.49 -98.00
N ASP A 53 27.02 38.14 -98.86
CA ASP A 53 26.15 39.25 -98.48
C ASP A 53 25.06 38.83 -97.48
N ASP A 54 24.48 37.66 -97.65
CA ASP A 54 23.50 37.10 -96.70
C ASP A 54 24.16 36.75 -95.36
N LEU A 55 25.34 36.10 -95.39
CA LEU A 55 26.08 35.76 -94.18
C LEU A 55 26.41 37.01 -93.36
N LEU A 56 26.94 38.05 -94.00
CA LEU A 56 27.37 39.29 -93.32
C LEU A 56 26.22 40.02 -92.63
N GLN A 57 24.96 39.83 -93.06
CA GLN A 57 23.78 40.36 -92.37
C GLN A 57 23.43 39.61 -91.08
N THR A 58 23.85 38.34 -90.97
CA THR A 58 23.57 37.48 -89.81
C THR A 58 24.65 37.53 -88.73
N LEU A 59 25.87 37.94 -89.08
CA LEU A 59 26.99 37.99 -88.13
C LEU A 59 26.90 39.18 -87.16
N PRO A 60 27.26 39.01 -85.87
CA PRO A 60 27.25 40.09 -84.89
C PRO A 60 28.15 41.28 -85.29
N THR A 61 27.67 42.51 -85.09
CA THR A 61 28.40 43.73 -85.45
C THR A 61 29.67 43.96 -84.62
N ASP A 62 29.77 43.33 -83.45
CA ASP A 62 30.91 43.39 -82.53
C ASP A 62 32.00 42.34 -82.84
N GLN A 63 31.82 41.49 -83.85
CA GLN A 63 32.86 40.59 -84.35
C GLN A 63 33.86 41.34 -85.24
N ALA A 64 35.16 41.13 -85.03
CA ALA A 64 36.21 41.70 -85.87
C ALA A 64 36.37 40.88 -87.16
N LEU A 65 35.96 41.45 -88.30
CA LEU A 65 35.96 40.77 -89.60
C LEU A 65 36.87 41.49 -90.60
N GLY A 66 37.58 40.73 -91.44
CA GLY A 66 38.38 41.23 -92.57
C GLY A 66 38.12 40.43 -93.84
N LEU A 67 38.59 40.95 -94.98
CA LEU A 67 38.46 40.32 -96.30
C LEU A 67 39.77 40.38 -97.08
N THR A 68 40.25 39.21 -97.47
CA THR A 68 41.36 39.03 -98.41
C THR A 68 40.84 38.34 -99.67
N VAL A 69 41.23 38.83 -100.84
CA VAL A 69 40.79 38.30 -102.14
C VAL A 69 42.02 38.04 -102.98
N TYR A 70 42.05 36.91 -103.69
CA TYR A 70 43.12 36.61 -104.64
C TYR A 70 42.60 36.41 -106.06
N GLY A 71 43.47 36.67 -107.04
CA GLY A 71 43.18 36.45 -108.45
C GLY A 71 42.27 37.49 -109.12
N HIS A 72 41.90 38.59 -108.46
CA HIS A 72 40.89 39.51 -109.01
C HIS A 72 41.40 40.62 -109.94
N ARG A 73 42.72 40.86 -110.06
CA ARG A 73 43.27 42.04 -110.78
C ARG A 73 44.14 41.70 -111.98
N ARG A 74 44.99 40.67 -111.88
CA ARG A 74 46.07 40.37 -112.84
C ARG A 74 46.00 38.91 -113.32
N LYS A 75 45.99 38.72 -114.64
CA LYS A 75 45.96 37.37 -115.25
C LYS A 75 47.33 36.71 -115.13
N GLY A 76 47.39 35.48 -114.63
CA GLY A 76 48.62 34.67 -114.59
C GLY A 76 49.58 34.97 -113.43
N ASP A 77 49.22 35.86 -112.51
CA ASP A 77 50.08 36.36 -111.45
C ASP A 77 49.79 35.68 -110.10
N CYS A 78 50.77 34.94 -109.56
CA CYS A 78 50.66 34.27 -108.26
C CYS A 78 50.82 35.21 -107.06
N THR A 79 51.24 36.46 -107.29
CA THR A 79 51.34 37.48 -106.23
C THR A 79 50.08 38.35 -106.15
N ASP A 80 49.01 37.98 -106.86
CA ASP A 80 47.76 38.75 -106.90
C ASP A 80 46.85 38.44 -105.71
N ILE A 81 47.31 38.83 -104.52
CA ILE A 81 46.58 38.75 -103.24
C ILE A 81 46.41 40.18 -102.72
N GLU A 82 45.22 40.50 -102.20
CA GLU A 82 44.94 41.81 -101.62
C GLU A 82 43.97 41.69 -100.45
N THR A 83 44.33 42.28 -99.32
CA THR A 83 43.40 42.53 -98.22
C THR A 83 42.60 43.79 -98.54
N LEU A 84 41.37 43.62 -99.01
CA LEU A 84 40.48 44.73 -99.37
C LEU A 84 39.88 45.40 -98.14
N VAL A 85 39.69 44.63 -97.06
CA VAL A 85 39.20 45.15 -95.78
C VAL A 85 40.06 44.57 -94.67
N ALA A 86 40.73 45.45 -93.92
CA ALA A 86 41.51 45.03 -92.76
C ALA A 86 40.57 44.51 -91.65
N PRO A 87 41.00 43.52 -90.83
CA PRO A 87 40.20 43.00 -89.74
C PRO A 87 39.80 44.09 -88.74
N GLY A 88 38.50 44.18 -88.43
CA GLY A 88 37.99 45.15 -87.46
C GLY A 88 36.49 44.96 -87.19
N VAL A 89 36.01 45.53 -86.08
CA VAL A 89 34.58 45.48 -85.74
C VAL A 89 33.76 46.40 -86.64
N GLY A 90 32.52 46.02 -86.97
CA GLY A 90 31.63 46.83 -87.81
C GLY A 90 32.01 46.91 -89.30
N THR A 91 32.87 46.02 -89.80
CA THR A 91 33.37 46.03 -91.19
C THR A 91 32.43 45.35 -92.19
N GLN A 92 31.31 44.75 -91.75
CA GLN A 92 30.40 43.94 -92.57
C GLN A 92 29.98 44.65 -93.87
N THR A 93 29.53 45.91 -93.78
CA THR A 93 29.11 46.70 -94.95
C THR A 93 30.26 46.99 -95.91
N ALA A 94 31.47 47.23 -95.39
CA ALA A 94 32.66 47.48 -96.20
C ALA A 94 33.08 46.20 -96.94
N ILE A 95 32.98 45.04 -96.29
CA ILE A 95 33.27 43.72 -96.88
C ILE A 95 32.25 43.43 -97.99
N SER A 96 30.96 43.55 -97.73
CA SER A 96 29.89 43.34 -98.73
C SER A 96 30.11 44.22 -99.98
N THR A 97 30.44 45.51 -99.77
CA THR A 97 30.73 46.44 -100.88
C THR A 97 31.97 46.00 -101.67
N ALA A 98 33.03 45.55 -100.99
CA ALA A 98 34.26 45.11 -101.62
C ALA A 98 34.05 43.82 -102.43
N VAL A 99 33.39 42.82 -101.86
CA VAL A 99 33.07 41.52 -102.47
C VAL A 99 32.27 41.71 -103.76
N ASN A 100 31.24 42.55 -103.76
CA ASN A 100 30.41 42.83 -104.94
C ASN A 100 31.17 43.52 -106.10
N ALA A 101 32.29 44.18 -105.81
CA ALA A 101 33.15 44.79 -106.83
C ALA A 101 34.18 43.83 -107.45
N VAL A 102 34.37 42.64 -106.86
CA VAL A 102 35.36 41.65 -107.29
C VAL A 102 34.98 41.07 -108.65
N LYS A 103 35.97 40.94 -109.54
CA LYS A 103 35.83 40.30 -110.85
C LYS A 103 36.92 39.26 -111.04
N PRO A 104 36.58 37.99 -111.32
CA PRO A 104 37.60 36.95 -111.41
C PRO A 104 38.51 37.10 -112.63
N LYS A 105 39.83 36.85 -112.48
CA LYS A 105 40.80 37.10 -113.59
C LYS A 105 42.09 36.27 -113.57
N GLY A 106 42.58 35.90 -112.41
CA GLY A 106 43.96 35.48 -112.14
C GLY A 106 44.12 34.00 -111.83
N LYS A 107 45.26 33.66 -111.22
CA LYS A 107 45.58 32.32 -110.70
C LYS A 107 45.04 32.13 -109.27
N THR A 108 45.24 30.94 -108.71
CA THR A 108 44.76 30.49 -107.39
C THR A 108 45.92 30.33 -106.40
N PRO A 109 46.55 31.42 -105.89
CA PRO A 109 47.56 31.36 -104.83
C PRO A 109 46.92 31.22 -103.45
N MET A 110 46.18 30.12 -103.25
CA MET A 110 45.39 29.83 -102.05
C MET A 110 46.24 29.87 -100.77
N THR A 111 47.39 29.21 -100.81
CA THR A 111 48.32 29.03 -99.69
C THR A 111 48.86 30.38 -99.21
N ASP A 112 49.38 31.17 -100.13
CA ASP A 112 49.94 32.49 -99.83
C ASP A 112 48.83 33.47 -99.39
N ALA A 113 47.59 33.30 -99.86
CA ALA A 113 46.46 34.11 -99.44
C ALA A 113 46.04 33.81 -97.99
N VAL A 114 46.05 32.54 -97.57
CA VAL A 114 45.81 32.15 -96.17
C VAL A 114 46.93 32.68 -95.27
N ILE A 115 48.20 32.59 -95.70
CA ILE A 115 49.32 33.18 -94.97
C ILE A 115 49.15 34.70 -94.81
N ALA A 116 48.77 35.41 -95.89
CA ALA A 116 48.55 36.85 -95.84
C ALA A 116 47.38 37.22 -94.91
N ALA A 117 46.30 36.43 -94.93
CA ALA A 117 45.18 36.59 -94.02
C ALA A 117 45.59 36.37 -92.55
N ALA A 118 46.33 35.30 -92.27
CA ALA A 118 46.87 35.02 -90.94
C ALA A 118 47.76 36.15 -90.41
N GLN A 119 48.66 36.68 -91.26
CA GLN A 119 49.50 37.82 -90.92
C GLN A 119 48.70 39.08 -90.63
N SER A 120 47.63 39.35 -91.39
CA SER A 120 46.74 40.50 -91.13
C SER A 120 46.02 40.43 -89.79
N LEU A 121 45.82 39.21 -89.28
CA LEU A 121 45.22 38.91 -87.98
C LEU A 121 46.23 38.91 -86.83
N ARG A 122 47.53 39.14 -87.08
CA ARG A 122 48.61 39.00 -86.08
C ARG A 122 48.54 37.64 -85.37
N TYR A 123 48.34 36.56 -86.14
CA TYR A 123 48.08 35.20 -85.64
C TYR A 123 49.09 34.64 -84.62
N THR A 124 50.30 35.20 -84.53
CA THR A 124 51.31 34.81 -83.52
C THR A 124 51.13 35.47 -82.15
N GLU A 125 50.24 36.46 -82.05
CA GLU A 125 50.01 37.29 -80.86
C GLU A 125 48.56 37.22 -80.37
N GLU A 126 47.61 36.99 -81.28
CA GLU A 126 46.17 36.94 -81.02
C GLU A 126 45.54 35.70 -81.68
N LYS A 127 44.46 35.17 -81.07
CA LYS A 127 43.66 34.09 -81.68
C LYS A 127 43.09 34.55 -83.01
N ALA A 128 43.31 33.77 -84.06
CA ALA A 128 43.06 34.19 -85.43
C ALA A 128 42.35 33.09 -86.21
N THR A 129 41.22 33.43 -86.84
CA THR A 129 40.44 32.49 -87.64
C THR A 129 40.42 32.94 -89.11
N VAL A 130 40.70 32.03 -90.04
CA VAL A 130 40.59 32.27 -91.47
C VAL A 130 39.49 31.37 -92.04
N ILE A 131 38.62 31.93 -92.89
CA ILE A 131 37.60 31.18 -93.61
C ILE A 131 37.86 31.34 -95.10
N LEU A 132 38.35 30.30 -95.75
CA LEU A 132 38.65 30.28 -97.17
C LEU A 132 37.48 29.71 -97.97
N VAL A 133 37.07 30.38 -99.04
CA VAL A 133 36.12 29.88 -100.05
C VAL A 133 36.83 29.81 -101.39
N SER A 134 37.00 28.61 -101.95
CA SER A 134 37.69 28.38 -103.23
C SER A 134 36.99 27.34 -104.10
N ASP A 135 37.07 27.49 -105.43
CA ASP A 135 36.50 26.56 -106.43
C ASP A 135 37.54 25.75 -107.21
N GLY A 136 38.83 25.85 -106.83
CA GLY A 136 39.92 25.36 -107.66
C GLY A 136 41.12 24.83 -106.90
N ILE A 137 41.96 24.07 -107.61
CA ILE A 137 43.25 23.57 -107.12
C ILE A 137 44.25 24.71 -106.93
N GLU A 138 45.14 24.60 -105.95
CA GLU A 138 46.28 25.52 -105.81
C GLU A 138 47.16 25.44 -107.07
N THR A 139 47.47 26.59 -107.69
CA THR A 139 48.22 26.65 -108.97
C THR A 139 49.53 27.42 -108.88
N CYS A 140 49.92 27.86 -107.69
CA CYS A 140 51.06 28.73 -107.45
C CYS A 140 52.06 28.16 -106.45
N ASN A 141 51.62 27.40 -105.45
CA ASN A 141 52.47 26.77 -104.44
C ASN A 141 52.33 25.24 -104.47
N PRO A 142 53.42 24.45 -104.50
CA PRO A 142 53.33 22.99 -104.65
C PRO A 142 52.80 22.22 -103.42
N ASP A 143 52.74 22.79 -102.21
CA ASP A 143 52.32 22.06 -100.99
C ASP A 143 51.54 22.94 -99.98
N PRO A 144 50.19 23.01 -100.10
CA PRO A 144 49.33 23.73 -99.15
C PRO A 144 49.36 23.17 -97.72
N CYS A 145 49.53 21.85 -97.57
CA CYS A 145 49.56 21.18 -96.26
C CYS A 145 50.77 21.60 -95.42
N ALA A 146 51.94 21.69 -96.06
CA ALA A 146 53.16 22.10 -95.36
C ALA A 146 53.06 23.53 -94.83
N ALA A 147 52.39 24.42 -95.56
CA ALA A 147 52.13 25.78 -95.10
C ALA A 147 51.12 25.82 -93.95
N ALA A 148 50.05 25.00 -94.00
CA ALA A 148 49.06 24.87 -92.94
C ALA A 148 49.70 24.50 -91.59
N ARG A 149 50.54 23.45 -91.58
CA ARG A 149 51.30 23.03 -90.39
C ARG A 149 52.21 24.13 -89.86
N ALA A 150 52.88 24.85 -90.75
CA ALA A 150 53.76 25.95 -90.34
C ALA A 150 52.98 27.12 -89.70
N LEU A 151 51.74 27.37 -90.14
CA LEU A 151 50.88 28.39 -89.55
C LEU A 151 50.35 27.96 -88.18
N GLU A 152 49.95 26.70 -88.02
CA GLU A 152 49.53 26.14 -86.73
C GLU A 152 50.66 26.17 -85.69
N GLU A 153 51.86 25.71 -86.07
CA GLU A 153 53.02 25.69 -85.17
C GLU A 153 53.47 27.09 -84.71
N ALA A 154 53.26 28.11 -85.54
CA ALA A 154 53.67 29.48 -85.25
C ALA A 154 52.58 30.32 -84.57
N GLY A 155 51.31 29.95 -84.72
CA GLY A 155 50.15 30.72 -84.26
C GLY A 155 49.79 30.52 -82.79
N VAL A 156 49.07 31.49 -82.23
CA VAL A 156 48.34 31.33 -80.97
C VAL A 156 46.92 30.93 -81.33
N ASP A 157 46.61 29.63 -81.34
CA ASP A 157 45.27 29.10 -81.64
C ASP A 157 44.75 29.59 -83.01
N PHE A 158 45.59 29.43 -84.04
CA PHE A 158 45.25 29.83 -85.41
C PHE A 158 44.42 28.74 -86.06
N THR A 159 43.29 29.08 -86.66
CA THR A 159 42.42 28.07 -87.30
C THR A 159 42.04 28.51 -88.70
N ALA A 160 42.26 27.65 -89.70
CA ALA A 160 41.80 27.87 -91.07
C ALA A 160 40.66 26.91 -91.42
N HIS A 161 39.46 27.43 -91.57
CA HIS A 161 38.34 26.69 -92.15
C HIS A 161 38.34 26.85 -93.66
N VAL A 162 38.04 25.78 -94.39
CA VAL A 162 38.08 25.78 -95.85
C VAL A 162 36.79 25.24 -96.44
N ILE A 163 36.20 25.99 -97.37
CA ILE A 163 35.00 25.63 -98.10
C ILE A 163 35.34 25.47 -99.58
N GLY A 164 35.28 24.23 -100.07
CA GLY A 164 35.42 23.91 -101.48
C GLY A 164 34.10 24.08 -102.22
N PHE A 165 34.03 25.02 -103.16
CA PHE A 165 32.79 25.40 -103.86
C PHE A 165 32.73 24.85 -105.29
N ASP A 166 31.79 23.92 -105.53
CA ASP A 166 31.64 23.15 -106.78
C ASP A 166 32.96 22.57 -107.31
N ILE A 167 33.55 21.72 -106.47
CA ILE A 167 34.82 21.05 -106.75
C ILE A 167 34.58 19.56 -106.94
N ASN A 168 34.92 19.07 -108.13
CA ASN A 168 34.81 17.67 -108.52
C ASN A 168 36.18 16.99 -108.72
N ASP A 169 37.27 17.74 -108.54
CA ASP A 169 38.64 17.24 -108.64
C ASP A 169 39.11 16.70 -107.27
N PRO A 170 39.37 15.38 -107.14
CA PRO A 170 39.83 14.78 -105.89
C PRO A 170 41.16 15.36 -105.37
N GLU A 171 42.06 15.81 -106.26
CA GLU A 171 43.34 16.38 -105.85
C GLU A 171 43.15 17.77 -105.21
N ALA A 172 42.29 18.61 -105.82
CA ALA A 172 41.91 19.89 -105.26
C ALA A 172 41.25 19.74 -103.88
N MET A 173 40.28 18.81 -103.76
CA MET A 173 39.62 18.51 -102.48
C MET A 173 40.60 18.09 -101.40
N ALA A 174 41.52 17.19 -101.71
CA ALA A 174 42.52 16.71 -100.75
C ALA A 174 43.44 17.85 -100.26
N GLN A 175 43.86 18.77 -101.14
CA GLN A 175 44.69 19.91 -100.76
C GLN A 175 43.97 20.86 -99.79
N MET A 176 42.70 21.20 -100.07
CA MET A 176 41.91 22.06 -99.19
C MET A 176 41.54 21.40 -97.87
N GLN A 177 41.21 20.10 -97.90
CA GLN A 177 40.90 19.35 -96.69
C GLN A 177 42.11 19.32 -95.76
N CYS A 178 43.28 19.04 -96.32
CA CYS A 178 44.53 19.05 -95.58
C CYS A 178 44.86 20.43 -94.99
N LEU A 179 44.66 21.50 -95.77
CA LEU A 179 44.87 22.88 -95.30
C LEU A 179 43.99 23.21 -94.07
N ALA A 180 42.75 22.71 -94.03
CA ALA A 180 41.88 22.90 -92.89
C ALA A 180 42.29 22.05 -91.68
N GLU A 181 42.46 20.74 -91.87
CA GLU A 181 42.72 19.78 -90.79
C GLU A 181 44.05 20.05 -90.07
N GLU A 182 45.10 20.45 -90.79
CA GLU A 182 46.42 20.73 -90.21
C GLU A 182 46.45 22.00 -89.33
N THR A 183 45.38 22.80 -89.33
CA THR A 183 45.22 24.00 -88.47
C THR A 183 44.07 23.84 -87.45
N GLY A 184 43.62 22.60 -87.23
CA GLY A 184 42.47 22.32 -86.36
C GLY A 184 41.12 22.83 -86.91
N GLY A 185 41.10 23.33 -88.15
CA GLY A 185 39.91 23.84 -88.81
C GLY A 185 39.07 22.76 -89.48
N THR A 186 37.98 23.18 -90.10
CA THR A 186 37.03 22.26 -90.74
C THR A 186 37.01 22.46 -92.24
N PHE A 187 37.00 21.34 -92.98
CA PHE A 187 36.73 21.32 -94.41
C PHE A 187 35.26 21.02 -94.66
N ARG A 188 34.65 21.80 -95.56
CA ARG A 188 33.29 21.58 -96.07
C ARG A 188 33.30 21.71 -97.59
N SER A 189 32.49 20.90 -98.26
CA SER A 189 32.25 21.03 -99.69
C SER A 189 30.83 21.53 -99.91
N ALA A 190 30.64 22.44 -100.86
CA ALA A 190 29.36 23.00 -101.21
C ALA A 190 29.14 22.91 -102.72
N ALA A 191 28.08 22.23 -103.16
CA ALA A 191 27.80 22.06 -104.59
C ALA A 191 26.93 23.19 -105.19
N ASN A 192 26.28 24.00 -104.35
CA ASN A 192 25.34 25.05 -104.77
C ASN A 192 25.26 26.18 -103.71
N ALA A 193 24.49 27.23 -104.01
CA ALA A 193 24.33 28.41 -103.16
C ALA A 193 23.84 28.09 -101.73
N GLY A 194 22.87 27.18 -101.59
CA GLY A 194 22.29 26.83 -100.28
C GLY A 194 23.29 26.10 -99.38
N GLU A 195 24.04 25.16 -99.96
CA GLU A 195 25.09 24.45 -99.22
C GLU A 195 26.26 25.36 -98.84
N LEU A 196 26.63 26.31 -99.72
CA LEU A 196 27.67 27.31 -99.42
C LEU A 196 27.24 28.19 -98.23
N GLY A 197 25.98 28.63 -98.20
CA GLY A 197 25.44 29.42 -97.10
C GLY A 197 25.37 28.65 -95.78
N ALA A 198 24.90 27.40 -95.81
CA ALA A 198 24.86 26.56 -94.62
C ALA A 198 26.25 26.29 -94.02
N ALA A 199 27.23 25.97 -94.88
CA ALA A 199 28.61 25.74 -94.46
C ALA A 199 29.24 27.00 -93.82
N LEU A 200 28.99 28.18 -94.41
CA LEU A 200 29.48 29.45 -93.87
C LEU A 200 28.85 29.82 -92.51
N VAL A 201 27.55 29.59 -92.32
CA VAL A 201 26.87 29.84 -91.04
C VAL A 201 27.36 28.90 -89.93
N GLU A 202 27.54 27.62 -90.26
CA GLU A 202 28.07 26.61 -89.31
C GLU A 202 29.47 27.00 -88.83
N ILE A 203 30.35 27.40 -89.75
CA ILE A 203 31.75 27.74 -89.45
C ILE A 203 31.87 29.10 -88.72
N ALA A 204 31.01 30.07 -89.02
CA ALA A 204 31.11 31.41 -88.45
C ALA A 204 30.48 31.58 -87.05
N SER A 205 29.82 30.54 -86.51
CA SER A 205 29.18 30.56 -85.18
C SER A 205 30.19 30.18 -84.08
N ALA A 206 30.54 31.12 -83.20
CA ALA A 206 31.52 30.89 -82.12
C ALA A 206 31.03 29.89 -81.04
N PRO A 207 31.91 29.11 -80.38
CA PRO A 207 31.54 28.27 -79.23
C PRO A 207 31.21 29.10 -77.97
N GLU A 208 30.23 28.65 -77.19
CA GLU A 208 29.66 29.31 -76.00
C GLU A 208 30.57 29.16 -74.75
N PRO A 209 30.70 30.17 -73.85
CA PRO A 209 31.60 30.09 -72.69
C PRO A 209 31.11 29.11 -71.60
N GLU A 210 32.06 28.43 -70.93
CA GLU A 210 31.77 27.47 -69.85
C GLU A 210 31.29 28.14 -68.54
N PRO A 211 30.35 27.51 -67.79
CA PRO A 211 29.75 28.10 -66.58
C PRO A 211 30.65 28.03 -65.33
N GLU A 212 30.50 29.00 -64.41
CA GLU A 212 31.21 29.04 -63.11
C GLU A 212 30.46 28.28 -61.99
N PRO A 213 31.14 27.65 -61.01
CA PRO A 213 30.51 26.89 -59.92
C PRO A 213 29.91 27.79 -58.82
N VAL A 214 28.85 27.31 -58.17
CA VAL A 214 28.07 28.02 -57.14
C VAL A 214 27.99 27.19 -55.85
N THR A 215 28.18 27.83 -54.69
CA THR A 215 28.11 27.15 -53.39
C THR A 215 26.68 26.79 -52.97
N ILE A 216 26.43 25.52 -52.66
CA ILE A 216 25.18 24.95 -52.15
C ILE A 216 25.39 24.39 -50.75
N SER A 217 24.48 24.70 -49.83
CA SER A 217 24.47 24.16 -48.46
C SER A 217 23.41 23.07 -48.31
N PHE A 218 23.70 22.04 -47.52
CA PHE A 218 22.83 20.90 -47.27
C PHE A 218 22.62 20.71 -45.77
N ARG A 219 21.38 20.43 -45.37
CA ARG A 219 20.98 20.08 -44.00
C ARG A 219 19.82 19.08 -44.01
N ALA A 220 19.65 18.31 -42.94
CA ALA A 220 18.53 17.38 -42.80
C ALA A 220 17.65 17.67 -41.58
N THR A 221 16.37 17.33 -41.66
CA THR A 221 15.43 17.43 -40.54
C THR A 221 14.74 16.10 -40.27
N LEU A 222 14.30 15.89 -39.03
CA LEU A 222 13.43 14.78 -38.65
C LEU A 222 12.01 15.05 -39.15
N GLY A 223 11.54 14.31 -40.14
CA GLY A 223 10.26 14.59 -40.80
C GLY A 223 10.26 15.93 -41.56
N LYS A 224 9.14 16.23 -42.24
CA LYS A 224 9.01 17.46 -43.04
C LYS A 224 8.83 18.68 -42.11
N GLY A 225 9.88 19.49 -41.96
CA GLY A 225 9.85 20.71 -41.15
C GLY A 225 10.01 20.48 -39.65
N GLY A 226 10.44 19.29 -39.23
CA GLY A 226 10.81 19.01 -37.83
C GLY A 226 12.23 19.50 -37.48
N PRO A 227 12.76 19.09 -36.31
CA PRO A 227 14.05 19.56 -35.83
C PRO A 227 15.20 19.18 -36.77
N GLU A 228 16.20 20.07 -36.86
CA GLU A 228 17.44 19.83 -37.62
C GLU A 228 18.25 18.71 -36.95
N ILE A 229 18.87 17.86 -37.77
CA ILE A 229 19.71 16.76 -37.29
C ILE A 229 21.17 17.25 -37.36
N ASP A 230 21.75 17.50 -36.18
CA ASP A 230 23.02 18.22 -36.07
C ASP A 230 24.28 17.33 -36.18
N ASP A 231 24.15 16.00 -36.17
CA ASP A 231 25.27 15.05 -36.29
C ASP A 231 24.81 13.66 -36.83
N GLY A 232 25.76 12.78 -37.16
CA GLY A 232 25.50 11.38 -37.50
C GLY A 232 24.95 11.16 -38.91
N LEU A 233 25.12 12.13 -39.82
CA LEU A 233 24.66 12.04 -41.21
C LEU A 233 25.81 11.90 -42.20
N VAL A 234 25.72 10.91 -43.09
CA VAL A 234 26.63 10.75 -44.22
C VAL A 234 25.93 11.24 -45.48
N TRP A 235 26.52 12.24 -46.13
CA TRP A 235 25.97 12.84 -47.35
C TRP A 235 26.68 12.26 -48.57
N SER A 236 25.92 12.05 -49.66
CA SER A 236 26.43 11.59 -50.95
C SER A 236 25.88 12.45 -52.09
N PHE A 237 26.77 12.87 -53.00
CA PHE A 237 26.48 13.86 -54.05
C PHE A 237 26.85 13.33 -55.43
N ALA A 238 25.88 13.20 -56.35
CA ALA A 238 26.17 12.69 -57.68
C ALA A 238 25.46 13.47 -58.80
N PRO A 239 26.11 13.69 -59.95
CA PRO A 239 25.44 14.06 -61.21
C PRO A 239 24.65 12.90 -61.83
N ASP A 240 25.07 11.64 -61.57
CA ASP A 240 24.59 10.41 -62.23
C ASP A 240 24.39 9.19 -61.29
N GLY A 241 24.62 9.34 -59.98
CA GLY A 241 24.28 8.35 -58.95
C GLY A 241 25.43 7.63 -58.23
N THR A 242 26.71 7.95 -58.48
CA THR A 242 27.86 7.29 -57.81
C THR A 242 28.78 8.25 -57.04
N GLY A 243 28.17 9.14 -56.26
CA GLY A 243 28.80 10.32 -55.66
C GLY A 243 29.79 10.11 -54.52
N GLU A 244 30.62 11.13 -54.29
CA GLU A 244 31.58 11.23 -53.18
C GLU A 244 30.85 11.35 -51.83
N GLN A 245 31.26 10.55 -50.84
CA GLN A 245 30.64 10.50 -49.51
C GLN A 245 31.39 11.39 -48.50
N THR A 246 30.66 12.10 -47.65
CA THR A 246 31.27 12.89 -46.56
C THR A 246 31.53 12.05 -45.33
N THR A 247 32.44 12.52 -44.47
CA THR A 247 32.45 12.08 -43.07
C THR A 247 31.12 12.46 -42.38
N PRO A 248 30.71 11.76 -41.31
CA PRO A 248 29.46 12.05 -40.60
C PRO A 248 29.43 13.51 -40.10
N THR A 249 28.39 14.27 -40.47
CA THR A 249 28.19 15.68 -40.11
C THR A 249 26.73 16.09 -40.28
N GLY A 250 26.16 16.93 -39.40
CA GLY A 250 24.76 17.38 -39.52
C GLY A 250 24.47 18.24 -40.76
N ALA A 251 25.41 19.12 -41.14
CA ALA A 251 25.30 19.97 -42.33
C ALA A 251 26.61 19.97 -43.13
N THR A 252 26.51 20.21 -44.44
CA THR A 252 27.67 20.26 -45.34
C THR A 252 27.48 21.27 -46.49
N ARG A 253 28.55 21.66 -47.18
CA ARG A 253 28.54 22.63 -48.29
C ARG A 253 29.40 22.13 -49.45
N LEU A 254 28.94 22.31 -50.69
CA LEU A 254 29.70 22.02 -51.91
C LEU A 254 29.59 23.12 -52.95
N GLU A 255 30.59 23.26 -53.80
CA GLU A 255 30.56 24.11 -54.99
C GLU A 255 30.15 23.26 -56.20
N LEU A 256 29.02 23.59 -56.84
CA LEU A 256 28.44 22.83 -57.94
C LEU A 256 28.20 23.74 -59.14
N LEU A 257 28.50 23.26 -60.35
CA LEU A 257 28.15 23.96 -61.60
C LEU A 257 26.62 23.99 -61.79
N PRO A 258 26.06 24.97 -62.52
CA PRO A 258 24.64 24.96 -62.90
C PRO A 258 24.25 23.64 -63.57
N GLY A 259 23.22 22.98 -63.05
CA GLY A 259 22.88 21.61 -63.44
C GLY A 259 21.85 20.98 -62.51
N GLU A 260 21.36 19.80 -62.88
CA GLU A 260 20.48 19.00 -62.01
C GLU A 260 21.32 17.98 -61.25
N TYR A 261 21.13 17.90 -59.93
CA TYR A 261 21.91 17.03 -59.05
C TYR A 261 20.99 16.24 -58.15
N THR A 262 21.45 15.04 -57.80
CA THR A 262 20.81 14.21 -56.79
C THR A 262 21.68 14.15 -55.56
N VAL A 263 21.07 14.42 -54.39
CA VAL A 263 21.72 14.31 -53.09
C VAL A 263 20.97 13.31 -52.24
N SER A 264 21.71 12.37 -51.65
CA SER A 264 21.20 11.43 -50.67
C SER A 264 21.90 11.63 -49.33
N VAL A 265 21.16 11.47 -48.24
CA VAL A 265 21.67 11.50 -46.88
C VAL A 265 21.31 10.19 -46.17
N LEU A 266 22.29 9.60 -45.49
CA LEU A 266 22.17 8.41 -44.64
C LEU A 266 22.31 8.84 -43.18
N ARG A 267 21.34 8.49 -42.34
CA ARG A 267 21.49 8.60 -40.87
C ARG A 267 22.09 7.32 -40.33
N LEU A 268 23.23 7.42 -39.63
CA LEU A 268 23.95 6.26 -39.12
C LEU A 268 23.24 5.54 -37.96
N GLU A 269 22.35 6.22 -37.24
CA GLU A 269 21.66 5.65 -36.08
C GLU A 269 20.72 4.48 -36.43
N ASP A 270 20.02 4.56 -37.57
CA ASP A 270 19.01 3.58 -38.01
C ASP A 270 19.14 3.17 -39.48
N GLU A 271 20.24 3.56 -40.13
CA GLU A 271 20.57 3.32 -41.53
C GLU A 271 19.53 3.81 -42.54
N LEU A 272 18.62 4.70 -42.13
CA LEU A 272 17.62 5.26 -43.03
C LEU A 272 18.24 6.30 -43.95
N THR A 273 17.83 6.24 -45.22
CA THR A 273 18.24 7.17 -46.25
C THR A 273 17.09 8.04 -46.72
N ALA A 274 17.41 9.25 -47.17
CA ALA A 274 16.50 10.10 -47.91
C ALA A 274 17.25 10.75 -49.07
N GLU A 275 16.59 10.90 -50.20
CA GLU A 275 17.16 11.43 -51.43
C GLU A 275 16.27 12.53 -51.99
N THR A 276 16.89 13.52 -52.63
CA THR A 276 16.15 14.54 -53.37
C THR A 276 16.94 15.02 -54.59
N VAL A 277 16.19 15.38 -55.62
CA VAL A 277 16.73 16.00 -56.84
C VAL A 277 16.54 17.51 -56.74
N PHE A 278 17.59 18.27 -57.03
CA PHE A 278 17.53 19.72 -57.04
C PHE A 278 18.35 20.30 -58.19
N LYS A 279 17.89 21.44 -58.70
CA LYS A 279 18.58 22.18 -59.75
C LYS A 279 19.42 23.29 -59.14
N VAL A 280 20.71 23.30 -59.49
CA VAL A 280 21.66 24.39 -59.22
C VAL A 280 21.49 25.43 -60.31
N ALA A 281 21.20 26.67 -59.91
CA ALA A 281 21.17 27.86 -60.75
C ALA A 281 22.35 28.77 -60.37
N GLU A 282 22.50 29.94 -61.00
CA GLU A 282 23.61 30.89 -60.77
C GLU A 282 23.62 31.57 -59.37
N GLN A 283 22.88 31.06 -58.38
CA GLN A 283 22.77 31.64 -57.04
C GLN A 283 22.88 30.58 -55.94
N ALA A 284 23.57 30.93 -54.85
CA ALA A 284 23.73 30.08 -53.68
C ALA A 284 22.37 29.72 -53.06
N LYS A 285 22.22 28.46 -52.62
CA LYS A 285 20.97 27.93 -52.07
C LYS A 285 21.23 26.92 -50.95
N THR A 286 20.28 26.77 -50.03
CA THR A 286 20.24 25.68 -49.06
C THR A 286 19.21 24.63 -49.47
N VAL A 287 19.61 23.36 -49.51
CA VAL A 287 18.76 22.19 -49.74
C VAL A 287 18.52 21.52 -48.38
N THR A 288 17.24 21.29 -48.05
CA THR A 288 16.84 20.61 -46.81
C THR A 288 16.21 19.28 -47.15
N ILE A 289 16.73 18.19 -46.59
CA ILE A 289 16.21 16.83 -46.78
C ILE A 289 15.49 16.38 -45.52
N ALA A 290 14.25 15.90 -45.65
CA ALA A 290 13.49 15.35 -44.54
C ALA A 290 13.77 13.84 -44.44
N LEU A 291 14.49 13.42 -43.39
CA LEU A 291 14.66 12.01 -43.05
C LEU A 291 13.43 11.49 -42.30
N PRO A 292 13.06 10.20 -42.43
CA PRO A 292 11.98 9.63 -41.65
C PRO A 292 12.18 9.79 -40.13
N GLU A 293 11.07 9.88 -39.39
CA GLU A 293 11.10 9.90 -37.92
C GLU A 293 11.69 8.59 -37.35
N ILE A 294 12.44 8.67 -36.24
CA ILE A 294 13.06 7.50 -35.59
C ILE A 294 11.94 6.63 -34.98
N ALA A 295 11.82 5.39 -35.45
CA ALA A 295 10.96 4.40 -34.81
C ALA A 295 11.79 3.58 -33.81
N TYR A 296 11.75 3.93 -32.52
CA TYR A 296 12.27 3.06 -31.46
C TYR A 296 11.55 1.70 -31.52
N ARG A 297 12.26 0.64 -31.94
CA ARG A 297 11.72 -0.72 -31.97
C ARG A 297 11.86 -1.34 -30.59
N ALA A 298 10.74 -1.58 -29.93
CA ALA A 298 10.74 -2.45 -28.77
C ALA A 298 11.12 -3.88 -29.22
N SER A 299 11.65 -4.69 -28.30
CA SER A 299 11.80 -6.14 -28.51
C SER A 299 11.07 -6.94 -27.43
N LEU A 300 10.67 -8.16 -27.78
CA LEU A 300 10.03 -9.12 -26.89
C LEU A 300 10.76 -10.46 -27.00
N ASP A 301 10.94 -11.14 -25.87
CA ASP A 301 11.43 -12.52 -25.83
C ASP A 301 10.60 -13.37 -24.85
N ALA A 302 10.40 -14.64 -25.20
CA ALA A 302 9.54 -15.58 -24.49
C ALA A 302 9.81 -17.02 -24.99
N VAL A 303 9.11 -18.01 -24.46
CA VAL A 303 9.10 -19.37 -25.06
C VAL A 303 8.38 -19.39 -26.42
N ASP A 304 8.75 -20.31 -27.31
CA ASP A 304 8.13 -20.44 -28.65
C ASP A 304 6.78 -21.16 -28.64
N THR A 305 6.57 -22.00 -27.63
CA THR A 305 5.35 -22.79 -27.47
C THR A 305 4.92 -22.84 -26.02
N ALA A 306 3.61 -22.76 -25.75
CA ALA A 306 3.07 -22.87 -24.41
C ALA A 306 1.68 -23.55 -24.43
N PRO A 307 1.34 -24.39 -23.44
CA PRO A 307 0.00 -24.97 -23.37
C PRO A 307 -1.09 -23.92 -23.14
N ILE A 308 -2.31 -24.20 -23.59
CA ILE A 308 -3.50 -23.40 -23.28
C ILE A 308 -3.60 -23.08 -21.78
N GLY A 309 -3.97 -21.84 -21.42
CA GLY A 309 -4.17 -21.43 -20.03
C GLY A 309 -2.91 -21.31 -19.16
N SER A 310 -1.75 -21.79 -19.62
CA SER A 310 -0.49 -21.65 -18.88
C SER A 310 -0.05 -20.19 -18.79
N THR A 311 0.68 -19.84 -17.73
CA THR A 311 1.32 -18.53 -17.60
C THR A 311 2.79 -18.65 -17.97
N ILE A 312 3.23 -17.85 -18.95
CA ILE A 312 4.63 -17.75 -19.36
C ILE A 312 5.25 -16.45 -18.86
N GLU A 313 6.58 -16.44 -18.80
CA GLU A 313 7.36 -15.23 -18.59
C GLU A 313 7.71 -14.60 -19.95
N VAL A 314 7.50 -13.29 -20.06
CA VAL A 314 7.81 -12.50 -21.25
C VAL A 314 8.77 -11.38 -20.84
N THR A 315 9.95 -11.36 -21.44
CA THR A 315 10.91 -10.26 -21.28
C THR A 315 10.73 -9.23 -22.39
N TRP A 316 11.06 -7.98 -22.09
CA TRP A 316 10.91 -6.88 -23.03
C TRP A 316 12.08 -5.90 -22.93
N ASP A 317 12.41 -5.23 -24.03
CA ASP A 317 13.37 -4.13 -24.08
C ASP A 317 12.74 -2.96 -24.86
N ALA A 318 12.44 -1.88 -24.16
CA ALA A 318 11.76 -0.70 -24.69
C ALA A 318 11.96 0.52 -23.76
N GLU A 319 11.81 1.73 -24.31
CA GLU A 319 11.60 2.91 -23.46
C GLU A 319 10.26 2.82 -22.72
N ILE A 320 10.31 3.00 -21.40
CA ILE A 320 9.16 2.84 -20.51
C ILE A 320 8.14 3.95 -20.75
N GLY A 321 6.99 3.61 -21.32
CA GLY A 321 5.82 4.49 -21.43
C GLY A 321 4.79 4.25 -20.33
N ASP A 322 4.08 5.31 -19.92
CA ASP A 322 2.96 5.21 -18.99
C ASP A 322 1.81 4.38 -19.60
N ASN A 323 1.36 3.34 -18.89
CA ASN A 323 0.31 2.40 -19.31
C ASN A 323 0.64 1.50 -20.51
N ASP A 324 1.92 1.36 -20.86
CA ASP A 324 2.34 0.35 -21.83
C ASP A 324 2.05 -1.07 -21.31
N TYR A 325 1.75 -1.98 -22.23
CA TYR A 325 1.41 -3.36 -21.88
C TYR A 325 1.80 -4.35 -22.96
N VAL A 326 2.02 -5.60 -22.55
CA VAL A 326 2.18 -6.73 -23.44
C VAL A 326 0.87 -7.50 -23.50
N THR A 327 0.40 -7.83 -24.71
CA THR A 327 -0.84 -8.58 -24.94
C THR A 327 -0.58 -9.77 -25.86
N ILE A 328 -1.43 -10.81 -25.75
CA ILE A 328 -1.46 -11.93 -26.70
C ILE A 328 -2.75 -11.89 -27.53
N VAL A 329 -2.61 -11.93 -28.85
CA VAL A 329 -3.72 -11.84 -29.80
C VAL A 329 -3.51 -12.75 -31.02
N PRO A 330 -4.58 -13.11 -31.76
CA PRO A 330 -4.41 -13.77 -33.06
C PRO A 330 -3.60 -12.90 -34.03
N PRO A 331 -2.81 -13.48 -34.97
CA PRO A 331 -1.94 -12.72 -35.88
C PRO A 331 -2.64 -11.60 -36.67
N GLU A 332 -3.89 -11.80 -37.05
CA GLU A 332 -4.68 -10.83 -37.84
C GLU A 332 -5.47 -9.82 -36.98
N ALA A 333 -5.23 -9.76 -35.66
CA ALA A 333 -5.97 -8.86 -34.79
C ALA A 333 -5.60 -7.39 -35.05
N LYS A 334 -6.59 -6.49 -35.01
CA LYS A 334 -6.35 -5.04 -35.16
C LYS A 334 -5.53 -4.49 -33.98
N PRO A 335 -4.69 -3.47 -34.18
CA PRO A 335 -4.04 -2.73 -33.09
C PRO A 335 -5.06 -2.31 -32.03
N GLY A 336 -4.71 -2.50 -30.75
CA GLY A 336 -5.61 -2.24 -29.62
C GLY A 336 -6.60 -3.34 -29.26
N THR A 337 -6.68 -4.40 -30.07
CA THR A 337 -7.31 -5.65 -29.61
C THR A 337 -6.43 -6.25 -28.52
N TYR A 338 -7.03 -6.62 -27.40
CA TYR A 338 -6.35 -7.38 -26.35
C TYR A 338 -7.22 -8.56 -25.93
N ARG A 339 -6.58 -9.67 -25.55
CA ARG A 339 -7.27 -10.84 -24.99
C ARG A 339 -6.82 -11.05 -23.55
N ASN A 340 -5.60 -11.54 -23.39
CA ASN A 340 -4.89 -11.51 -22.12
C ASN A 340 -3.75 -10.51 -22.25
N TYR A 341 -3.57 -9.67 -21.25
CA TYR A 341 -2.54 -8.64 -21.26
C TYR A 341 -1.97 -8.40 -19.86
N THR A 342 -0.78 -7.82 -19.80
CA THR A 342 -0.08 -7.49 -18.57
C THR A 342 0.65 -6.16 -18.75
N TYR A 343 0.48 -5.23 -17.81
CA TYR A 343 1.14 -3.94 -17.86
C TYR A 343 2.63 -4.07 -17.59
N ILE A 344 3.46 -3.30 -18.31
CA ILE A 344 4.92 -3.33 -18.11
C ILE A 344 5.34 -2.91 -16.69
N SER A 345 4.47 -2.18 -16.00
CA SER A 345 4.65 -1.78 -14.59
C SER A 345 4.73 -2.95 -13.61
N LYS A 346 4.34 -4.17 -14.02
CA LYS A 346 4.44 -5.38 -13.19
C LYS A 346 5.85 -5.99 -13.15
N GLY A 347 6.80 -5.50 -13.95
CA GLY A 347 8.21 -5.94 -13.92
C GLY A 347 8.75 -6.39 -15.27
N ASN A 348 9.95 -6.97 -15.24
CA ASN A 348 10.61 -7.59 -16.39
C ASN A 348 11.49 -8.74 -15.85
N PRO A 349 11.10 -10.02 -16.02
CA PRO A 349 10.04 -10.54 -16.89
C PRO A 349 8.61 -10.25 -16.40
N LEU A 350 7.65 -10.32 -17.33
CA LEU A 350 6.22 -10.15 -17.12
C LEU A 350 5.48 -11.50 -17.20
N PRO A 351 4.57 -11.81 -16.26
CA PRO A 351 3.69 -12.96 -16.39
C PRO A 351 2.56 -12.68 -17.38
N LEU A 352 2.37 -13.58 -18.35
CA LEU A 352 1.28 -13.52 -19.33
C LEU A 352 0.61 -14.88 -19.50
N THR A 353 -0.71 -14.93 -19.30
CA THR A 353 -1.51 -16.16 -19.41
C THR A 353 -1.91 -16.43 -20.86
N MET A 354 -1.73 -17.66 -21.32
CA MET A 354 -2.08 -18.10 -22.66
C MET A 354 -3.60 -18.29 -22.83
N PRO A 355 -4.17 -17.98 -24.01
CA PRO A 355 -5.58 -18.25 -24.30
C PRO A 355 -5.94 -19.73 -24.20
N LEU A 356 -7.22 -20.03 -23.95
CA LEU A 356 -7.74 -21.40 -23.87
C LEU A 356 -8.02 -22.06 -25.23
N THR A 357 -7.79 -21.34 -26.33
CA THR A 357 -7.95 -21.84 -27.70
C THR A 357 -6.56 -22.11 -28.30
N PRO A 358 -6.24 -23.35 -28.71
CA PRO A 358 -4.95 -23.65 -29.31
C PRO A 358 -4.82 -22.99 -30.69
N GLY A 359 -3.59 -22.75 -31.11
CA GLY A 359 -3.28 -22.13 -32.39
C GLY A 359 -2.10 -21.18 -32.31
N THR A 360 -1.81 -20.50 -33.42
CA THR A 360 -0.76 -19.50 -33.50
C THR A 360 -1.28 -18.15 -33.03
N TYR A 361 -0.50 -17.48 -32.18
CA TYR A 361 -0.77 -16.15 -31.65
C TYR A 361 0.46 -15.26 -31.82
N GLU A 362 0.26 -13.96 -31.58
CA GLU A 362 1.33 -12.97 -31.46
C GLU A 362 1.29 -12.34 -30.07
N LEU A 363 2.46 -12.31 -29.44
CA LEU A 363 2.77 -11.40 -28.34
C LEU A 363 3.04 -10.03 -28.93
N ARG A 364 2.42 -8.99 -28.41
CA ARG A 364 2.57 -7.62 -28.90
C ARG A 364 2.88 -6.67 -27.75
N TYR A 365 3.92 -5.85 -27.91
CA TYR A 365 4.16 -4.71 -27.04
C TYR A 365 3.32 -3.55 -27.58
N ILE A 366 2.44 -3.01 -26.75
CA ILE A 366 1.59 -1.88 -27.09
C ILE A 366 2.07 -0.66 -26.32
N ARG A 367 2.48 0.37 -27.07
CA ARG A 367 2.73 1.71 -26.51
C ARG A 367 1.42 2.46 -26.43
N SER A 368 1.06 2.96 -25.25
CA SER A 368 -0.23 3.59 -24.98
C SER A 368 -0.06 5.06 -24.59
N GLY A 369 0.32 5.92 -25.55
CA GLY A 369 0.48 7.37 -25.36
C GLY A 369 -0.52 8.20 -26.16
N SER A 370 -1.08 9.26 -25.57
CA SER A 370 -1.92 10.27 -26.27
C SER A 370 -3.15 9.74 -27.03
N GLY A 371 -3.75 8.64 -26.57
CA GLY A 371 -4.99 8.08 -27.15
C GLY A 371 -4.79 7.22 -28.41
N LYS A 372 -3.54 6.98 -28.82
CA LYS A 372 -3.19 6.09 -29.92
C LYS A 372 -2.46 4.86 -29.37
N GLN A 373 -2.85 3.67 -29.85
CA GLN A 373 -2.24 2.40 -29.46
C GLN A 373 -1.41 1.87 -30.64
N ASP A 374 -0.10 1.96 -30.51
CA ASP A 374 0.84 1.54 -31.54
C ASP A 374 1.53 0.23 -31.12
N VAL A 375 1.55 -0.75 -32.02
CA VAL A 375 2.29 -2.02 -31.84
C VAL A 375 3.76 -1.75 -32.15
N THR A 376 4.63 -1.81 -31.16
CA THR A 376 6.07 -1.47 -31.32
C THR A 376 6.99 -2.69 -31.39
N ALA A 377 6.50 -3.86 -30.95
CA ALA A 377 7.14 -5.17 -31.11
C ALA A 377 6.07 -6.25 -31.26
N ALA A 378 6.34 -7.27 -32.06
CA ALA A 378 5.51 -8.47 -32.14
C ALA A 378 6.38 -9.73 -32.26
N ARG A 379 5.95 -10.82 -31.62
CA ARG A 379 6.61 -12.13 -31.65
C ARG A 379 5.57 -13.23 -31.71
N SER A 380 5.71 -14.18 -32.63
CA SER A 380 4.79 -15.32 -32.72
C SER A 380 5.01 -16.33 -31.60
N ILE A 381 3.94 -16.98 -31.17
CA ILE A 381 3.96 -18.09 -30.21
C ILE A 381 2.90 -19.12 -30.61
N VAL A 382 3.19 -20.40 -30.45
CA VAL A 382 2.21 -21.48 -30.68
C VAL A 382 1.62 -21.92 -29.35
N VAL A 383 0.31 -21.72 -29.20
CA VAL A 383 -0.44 -22.21 -28.04
C VAL A 383 -0.89 -23.64 -28.33
N THR A 384 -0.35 -24.61 -27.60
CA THR A 384 -0.64 -26.04 -27.79
C THR A 384 -1.85 -26.47 -26.97
N ASP A 385 -2.58 -27.46 -27.46
CA ASP A 385 -3.71 -28.01 -26.72
C ASP A 385 -3.26 -28.91 -25.56
N LEU A 386 -4.15 -29.17 -24.60
CA LEU A 386 -3.93 -30.10 -23.50
C LEU A 386 -4.96 -31.23 -23.53
N THR A 387 -4.50 -32.44 -23.19
CA THR A 387 -5.39 -33.57 -22.91
C THR A 387 -5.54 -33.70 -21.41
N VAL A 388 -6.78 -33.76 -20.93
CA VAL A 388 -7.10 -33.96 -19.52
C VAL A 388 -7.98 -35.19 -19.39
N THR A 389 -7.73 -35.99 -18.36
CA THR A 389 -8.52 -37.15 -17.95
C THR A 389 -9.16 -36.90 -16.59
N LEU A 390 -10.32 -37.52 -16.39
CA LEU A 390 -11.05 -37.54 -15.13
C LEU A 390 -11.25 -39.00 -14.73
N ASP A 391 -10.91 -39.32 -13.49
CA ASP A 391 -11.08 -40.66 -12.92
C ASP A 391 -11.90 -40.58 -11.62
N ALA A 392 -12.97 -41.36 -11.54
CA ALA A 392 -13.92 -41.42 -10.41
C ALA A 392 -14.77 -42.69 -10.54
N ALA A 393 -15.74 -42.93 -9.65
CA ALA A 393 -16.74 -43.99 -9.88
C ALA A 393 -17.66 -43.68 -11.08
N ASP A 394 -18.17 -44.72 -11.75
CA ASP A 394 -19.18 -44.59 -12.84
C ASP A 394 -20.60 -44.35 -12.30
N GLU A 395 -20.84 -44.72 -11.05
CA GLU A 395 -22.11 -44.58 -10.35
C GLU A 395 -21.88 -43.97 -8.97
N ILE A 396 -22.80 -43.11 -8.54
CA ILE A 396 -22.77 -42.48 -7.21
C ILE A 396 -24.19 -42.31 -6.67
N GLY A 397 -24.40 -42.50 -5.38
CA GLY A 397 -25.70 -42.23 -4.75
C GLY A 397 -26.02 -40.74 -4.75
N ALA A 398 -27.27 -40.36 -5.00
CA ALA A 398 -27.73 -38.98 -4.94
C ALA A 398 -27.35 -38.27 -3.63
N GLY A 399 -26.80 -37.05 -3.76
CA GLY A 399 -26.31 -36.23 -2.65
C GLY A 399 -24.96 -36.68 -2.04
N ALA A 400 -24.39 -37.82 -2.48
CA ALA A 400 -23.11 -38.30 -1.96
C ALA A 400 -21.93 -37.50 -2.54
N VAL A 401 -20.82 -37.47 -1.79
CA VAL A 401 -19.56 -36.85 -2.22
C VAL A 401 -18.80 -37.84 -3.10
N LEU A 402 -18.47 -37.39 -4.32
CA LEU A 402 -17.65 -38.12 -5.27
C LEU A 402 -16.23 -37.55 -5.27
N GLU A 403 -15.24 -38.42 -5.10
CA GLU A 403 -13.83 -38.09 -5.32
C GLU A 403 -13.49 -38.22 -6.81
N VAL A 404 -13.00 -37.14 -7.41
CA VAL A 404 -12.64 -37.10 -8.83
C VAL A 404 -11.16 -36.76 -8.96
N ALA A 405 -10.35 -37.75 -9.34
CA ALA A 405 -8.96 -37.56 -9.70
C ALA A 405 -8.82 -37.00 -11.12
N TRP A 406 -7.76 -36.23 -11.37
CA TRP A 406 -7.52 -35.54 -12.65
C TRP A 406 -6.03 -35.37 -12.93
N ASP A 407 -5.63 -35.32 -14.22
CA ASP A 407 -4.23 -35.11 -14.67
C ASP A 407 -4.00 -33.75 -15.38
N GLY A 408 -5.01 -32.87 -15.32
CA GLY A 408 -5.00 -31.56 -15.94
C GLY A 408 -4.05 -30.53 -15.29
N PRO A 409 -4.09 -29.28 -15.78
CA PRO A 409 -3.11 -28.26 -15.40
C PRO A 409 -3.29 -27.69 -13.98
N GLY A 410 -4.52 -27.67 -13.46
CA GLY A 410 -4.83 -27.23 -12.10
C GLY A 410 -4.65 -25.73 -11.88
N TYR A 411 -4.97 -24.89 -12.88
CA TYR A 411 -4.80 -23.45 -12.74
C TYR A 411 -5.70 -22.87 -11.64
N GLU A 412 -5.37 -21.67 -11.14
CA GLU A 412 -5.90 -21.07 -9.90
C GLU A 412 -7.43 -21.06 -9.79
N ASN A 413 -8.14 -21.05 -10.92
CA ASN A 413 -9.59 -20.99 -10.99
C ASN A 413 -10.24 -22.16 -11.76
N ASP A 414 -9.48 -23.19 -12.10
CA ASP A 414 -10.03 -24.38 -12.75
C ASP A 414 -10.92 -25.14 -11.75
N TYR A 415 -11.93 -25.83 -12.27
CA TYR A 415 -12.86 -26.59 -11.44
C TYR A 415 -13.37 -27.83 -12.15
N ILE A 416 -13.73 -28.82 -11.33
CA ILE A 416 -14.47 -30.00 -11.77
C ILE A 416 -15.93 -29.79 -11.40
N ALA A 417 -16.80 -29.87 -12.39
CA ALA A 417 -18.24 -29.74 -12.22
C ALA A 417 -18.95 -31.07 -12.51
N ILE A 418 -20.07 -31.31 -11.83
CA ILE A 418 -21.09 -32.29 -12.22
C ILE A 418 -22.28 -31.55 -12.81
N THR A 419 -22.76 -31.97 -13.97
CA THR A 419 -23.79 -31.28 -14.73
C THR A 419 -24.56 -32.23 -15.63
N ALA A 420 -25.72 -31.80 -16.14
CA ALA A 420 -26.48 -32.62 -17.09
C ALA A 420 -25.69 -32.77 -18.42
N PRO A 421 -25.76 -33.93 -19.12
CA PRO A 421 -24.91 -34.22 -20.29
C PRO A 421 -24.99 -33.17 -21.41
N ASP A 422 -26.16 -32.59 -21.63
CA ASP A 422 -26.41 -31.63 -22.71
C ASP A 422 -26.43 -30.16 -22.25
N ALA A 423 -26.03 -29.89 -21.01
CA ALA A 423 -26.03 -28.52 -20.47
C ALA A 423 -24.94 -27.65 -21.14
N GLU A 424 -25.19 -26.34 -21.28
CA GLU A 424 -24.15 -25.40 -21.74
C GLU A 424 -22.88 -25.49 -20.88
N ASP A 425 -21.70 -25.24 -21.48
CA ASP A 425 -20.39 -25.45 -20.83
C ASP A 425 -20.23 -24.74 -19.47
N ARG A 426 -20.91 -23.59 -19.26
CA ARG A 426 -20.86 -22.82 -18.01
C ARG A 426 -21.79 -23.35 -16.91
N THR A 427 -22.70 -24.25 -17.25
CA THR A 427 -23.75 -24.75 -16.37
C THR A 427 -23.24 -25.92 -15.55
N TYR A 428 -23.54 -25.89 -14.27
CA TYR A 428 -23.22 -26.96 -13.34
C TYR A 428 -24.32 -27.10 -12.29
N GLU A 429 -24.54 -28.33 -11.82
CA GLU A 429 -25.36 -28.58 -10.64
C GLU A 429 -24.53 -28.37 -9.37
N ASN A 430 -23.28 -28.85 -9.41
CA ASN A 430 -22.30 -28.65 -8.36
C ASN A 430 -20.88 -28.68 -8.91
N TYR A 431 -19.91 -28.16 -8.15
CA TYR A 431 -18.52 -28.11 -8.56
C TYR A 431 -17.55 -28.06 -7.38
N ALA A 432 -16.30 -28.40 -7.66
CA ALA A 432 -15.17 -28.23 -6.75
C ALA A 432 -13.97 -27.63 -7.51
N TYR A 433 -13.33 -26.62 -6.94
CA TYR A 433 -12.11 -26.06 -7.50
C TYR A 433 -10.97 -27.08 -7.43
N THR A 434 -10.18 -27.19 -8.50
CA THR A 434 -9.03 -28.10 -8.58
C THR A 434 -7.91 -27.71 -7.62
N ASN A 435 -7.82 -26.43 -7.24
CA ASN A 435 -6.85 -25.93 -6.26
C ASN A 435 -7.09 -26.43 -4.81
N ARG A 436 -8.23 -27.09 -4.52
CA ARG A 436 -8.55 -27.63 -3.19
C ARG A 436 -7.97 -29.01 -2.93
N GLY A 437 -7.58 -29.73 -3.98
CA GLY A 437 -7.06 -31.09 -3.86
C GLY A 437 -7.22 -31.90 -5.15
N ASN A 438 -6.45 -32.98 -5.21
CA ASN A 438 -6.56 -34.03 -6.20
C ASN A 438 -6.46 -35.37 -5.47
N PRO A 439 -7.57 -36.12 -5.29
CA PRO A 439 -8.88 -35.93 -5.91
C PRO A 439 -9.65 -34.66 -5.47
N ALA A 440 -10.49 -34.13 -6.36
CA ALA A 440 -11.45 -33.08 -6.04
C ALA A 440 -12.76 -33.69 -5.53
N GLU A 441 -13.31 -33.14 -4.44
CA GLU A 441 -14.55 -33.61 -3.81
C GLU A 441 -15.78 -32.89 -4.36
N VAL A 442 -16.54 -33.54 -5.26
CA VAL A 442 -17.74 -32.97 -5.89
C VAL A 442 -18.99 -33.67 -5.32
N THR A 443 -19.93 -32.93 -4.74
CA THR A 443 -21.19 -33.54 -4.27
C THR A 443 -22.15 -33.74 -5.43
N SER A 444 -22.66 -34.96 -5.59
CA SER A 444 -23.63 -35.30 -6.62
C SER A 444 -24.99 -34.61 -6.39
N PRO A 445 -25.76 -34.35 -7.46
CA PRO A 445 -27.14 -33.88 -7.36
C PRO A 445 -28.04 -34.83 -6.57
N ILE A 446 -29.14 -34.28 -6.06
CA ILE A 446 -30.17 -35.07 -5.38
C ILE A 446 -31.13 -35.77 -6.35
N GLU A 447 -31.22 -35.27 -7.59
CA GLU A 447 -32.06 -35.87 -8.60
C GLU A 447 -31.31 -37.02 -9.28
N PRO A 448 -31.86 -38.24 -9.29
CA PRO A 448 -31.23 -39.38 -9.95
C PRO A 448 -31.26 -39.23 -11.47
N GLY A 449 -30.24 -39.74 -12.15
CA GLY A 449 -30.19 -39.68 -13.61
C GLY A 449 -28.79 -39.75 -14.19
N ALA A 450 -28.70 -39.53 -15.50
CA ALA A 450 -27.42 -39.41 -16.21
C ALA A 450 -26.88 -37.98 -16.06
N TYR A 451 -25.62 -37.89 -15.69
CA TYR A 451 -24.85 -36.65 -15.55
C TYR A 451 -23.49 -36.82 -16.24
N GLU A 452 -22.73 -35.74 -16.31
CA GLU A 452 -21.33 -35.79 -16.67
C GLU A 452 -20.48 -34.92 -15.75
N LEU A 453 -19.24 -35.38 -15.52
CA LEU A 453 -18.17 -34.62 -14.92
C LEU A 453 -17.45 -33.82 -16.00
N ARG A 454 -17.16 -32.55 -15.72
CA ARG A 454 -16.43 -31.64 -16.61
C ARG A 454 -15.22 -31.08 -15.90
N TYR A 455 -14.04 -31.22 -16.50
CA TYR A 455 -12.90 -30.38 -16.13
C TYR A 455 -13.03 -29.06 -16.89
N VAL A 456 -13.25 -27.96 -16.17
CA VAL A 456 -13.44 -26.64 -16.77
C VAL A 456 -12.24 -25.76 -16.47
N ALA A 457 -11.53 -25.38 -17.53
CA ALA A 457 -10.50 -24.37 -17.47
C ALA A 457 -11.14 -22.97 -17.50
N GLN A 458 -10.87 -22.18 -16.47
CA GLN A 458 -11.50 -20.87 -16.31
C GLN A 458 -10.73 -19.81 -17.12
N GLY A 459 -11.42 -19.16 -18.05
CA GLY A 459 -10.87 -18.10 -18.90
C GLY A 459 -11.97 -17.32 -19.62
N ASN A 460 -11.59 -16.45 -20.56
CA ASN A 460 -12.54 -15.71 -21.39
C ASN A 460 -12.30 -15.98 -22.90
N PRO A 461 -13.13 -16.83 -23.55
CA PRO A 461 -14.18 -17.66 -22.95
C PRO A 461 -13.58 -18.82 -22.14
N LEU A 462 -14.39 -19.42 -21.26
CA LEU A 462 -14.00 -20.65 -20.57
C LEU A 462 -13.98 -21.84 -21.55
N ARG A 463 -13.35 -22.95 -21.15
CA ARG A 463 -13.31 -24.16 -21.97
C ARG A 463 -13.40 -25.43 -21.12
N VAL A 464 -14.22 -26.38 -21.55
CA VAL A 464 -14.24 -27.74 -20.99
C VAL A 464 -13.11 -28.55 -21.63
N LEU A 465 -12.17 -29.03 -20.82
CA LEU A 465 -11.00 -29.81 -21.27
C LEU A 465 -11.25 -31.33 -21.27
N ALA A 466 -12.12 -31.81 -20.38
CA ALA A 466 -12.48 -33.21 -20.28
C ALA A 466 -13.96 -33.35 -19.92
N ARG A 467 -14.61 -34.38 -20.47
CA ARG A 467 -15.97 -34.81 -20.11
C ARG A 467 -15.94 -36.28 -19.75
N ARG A 468 -16.66 -36.68 -18.71
CA ARG A 468 -16.81 -38.08 -18.31
C ARG A 468 -18.24 -38.35 -17.84
N PRO A 469 -18.99 -39.30 -18.43
CA PRO A 469 -20.34 -39.62 -17.97
C PRO A 469 -20.33 -40.23 -16.57
N ILE A 470 -21.39 -39.99 -15.81
CA ILE A 470 -21.64 -40.58 -14.48
C ILE A 470 -23.14 -40.77 -14.26
N THR A 471 -23.54 -41.84 -13.58
CA THR A 471 -24.93 -42.09 -13.20
C THR A 471 -25.15 -41.79 -11.73
N VAL A 472 -26.10 -40.90 -11.43
CA VAL A 472 -26.55 -40.64 -10.06
C VAL A 472 -27.71 -41.58 -9.76
N LEU A 473 -27.48 -42.51 -8.82
CA LEU A 473 -28.45 -43.51 -8.41
C LEU A 473 -29.48 -42.92 -7.42
N PRO A 474 -30.73 -43.38 -7.46
CA PRO A 474 -31.72 -42.99 -6.46
C PRO A 474 -31.31 -43.48 -5.07
N VAL A 475 -31.48 -42.60 -4.08
CA VAL A 475 -31.35 -42.94 -2.66
C VAL A 475 -32.73 -42.97 -2.04
N SER A 476 -33.00 -44.03 -1.26
CA SER A 476 -34.19 -44.16 -0.44
C SER A 476 -33.80 -44.09 1.03
N ALA A 477 -34.73 -43.61 1.87
CA ALA A 477 -34.57 -43.69 3.31
C ALA A 477 -35.78 -44.37 3.96
N SER A 478 -35.61 -44.83 5.20
CA SER A 478 -36.67 -45.33 6.06
C SER A 478 -36.54 -44.70 7.45
N LEU A 479 -37.66 -44.59 8.18
CA LEU A 479 -37.72 -44.00 9.52
C LEU A 479 -38.46 -44.92 10.48
N THR A 480 -37.89 -45.13 11.65
CA THR A 480 -38.47 -45.92 12.74
C THR A 480 -38.52 -45.12 14.03
N ALA A 481 -39.73 -44.88 14.54
CA ALA A 481 -40.00 -44.13 15.76
C ALA A 481 -41.37 -44.56 16.35
N PRO A 482 -41.65 -44.33 17.65
CA PRO A 482 -42.98 -44.57 18.23
C PRO A 482 -44.11 -43.81 17.51
N ASP A 483 -45.31 -44.39 17.45
CA ASP A 483 -46.48 -43.78 16.78
C ASP A 483 -47.07 -42.60 17.57
N GLN A 484 -46.88 -42.59 18.88
CA GLN A 484 -47.30 -41.52 19.79
C GLN A 484 -46.14 -41.07 20.67
N VAL A 485 -45.97 -39.76 20.78
CA VAL A 485 -44.92 -39.15 21.60
C VAL A 485 -45.51 -37.98 22.40
N VAL A 486 -45.03 -37.78 23.62
CA VAL A 486 -45.47 -36.66 24.46
C VAL A 486 -44.89 -35.34 23.95
N ALA A 487 -45.67 -34.26 23.99
CA ALA A 487 -45.26 -32.92 23.60
C ALA A 487 -43.97 -32.47 24.32
N GLY A 488 -43.02 -31.93 23.56
CA GLY A 488 -41.71 -31.49 24.06
C GLY A 488 -40.69 -32.60 24.31
N ALA A 489 -41.08 -33.89 24.24
CA ALA A 489 -40.16 -35.00 24.47
C ALA A 489 -39.15 -35.14 23.32
N ALA A 490 -37.94 -35.56 23.68
CA ALA A 490 -36.96 -36.03 22.70
C ALA A 490 -37.29 -37.48 22.31
N VAL A 491 -37.53 -37.72 21.03
CA VAL A 491 -37.77 -39.07 20.50
C VAL A 491 -36.54 -39.54 19.73
N ASP A 492 -36.12 -40.76 20.02
CA ASP A 492 -35.07 -41.43 19.26
C ASP A 492 -35.69 -41.97 17.96
N VAL A 493 -35.17 -41.50 16.84
CA VAL A 493 -35.59 -41.88 15.50
C VAL A 493 -34.47 -42.70 14.88
N GLU A 494 -34.70 -44.00 14.75
CA GLU A 494 -33.85 -44.87 13.93
C GLU A 494 -34.13 -44.58 12.46
N TRP A 495 -33.10 -44.64 11.63
CA TRP A 495 -33.24 -44.35 10.21
C TRP A 495 -32.32 -45.21 9.35
N GLU A 496 -32.73 -45.50 8.14
CA GLU A 496 -31.83 -45.99 7.08
C GLU A 496 -31.82 -44.95 5.97
N GLY A 497 -30.68 -44.69 5.36
CA GLY A 497 -30.55 -43.64 4.36
C GLY A 497 -29.11 -43.37 3.98
N PRO A 498 -28.87 -42.37 3.12
CA PRO A 498 -27.54 -42.10 2.57
C PRO A 498 -26.55 -41.45 3.55
N ASP A 499 -27.00 -40.91 4.70
CA ASP A 499 -26.17 -40.15 5.67
C ASP A 499 -25.27 -39.08 5.03
N ASN A 500 -25.77 -38.42 3.99
CA ASN A 500 -24.96 -37.42 3.32
C ASN A 500 -24.69 -36.25 4.26
N LYS A 501 -23.58 -35.55 4.04
CA LYS A 501 -23.21 -34.39 4.84
C LYS A 501 -24.34 -33.35 4.82
N ASN A 502 -24.83 -33.02 6.01
CA ASN A 502 -25.96 -32.10 6.28
C ASN A 502 -27.35 -32.67 6.01
N ASP A 503 -27.51 -33.96 5.73
CA ASP A 503 -28.82 -34.60 5.82
C ASP A 503 -29.36 -34.47 7.24
N TYR A 504 -30.69 -34.35 7.35
CA TYR A 504 -31.33 -34.16 8.64
C TYR A 504 -32.71 -34.79 8.69
N ILE A 505 -33.08 -35.20 9.90
CA ILE A 505 -34.42 -35.66 10.23
C ILE A 505 -35.14 -34.51 10.91
N SER A 506 -36.28 -34.14 10.35
CA SER A 506 -37.11 -33.07 10.89
C SER A 506 -38.47 -33.58 11.33
N VAL A 507 -39.09 -32.83 12.25
CA VAL A 507 -40.51 -32.96 12.58
C VAL A 507 -41.23 -31.72 12.05
N ALA A 508 -42.26 -31.93 11.25
CA ALA A 508 -43.01 -30.87 10.58
C ALA A 508 -44.51 -31.20 10.56
N ALA A 509 -45.35 -30.18 10.37
CA ALA A 509 -46.76 -30.43 10.10
C ALA A 509 -46.92 -31.02 8.69
N SER A 510 -47.88 -31.94 8.51
CA SER A 510 -47.99 -32.82 7.34
C SER A 510 -48.07 -32.10 5.98
N ASP A 511 -48.47 -30.83 5.95
CA ASP A 511 -48.67 -30.02 4.75
C ASP A 511 -47.53 -29.02 4.47
N GLN A 512 -46.49 -28.99 5.30
CA GLN A 512 -45.39 -28.04 5.15
C GLN A 512 -44.41 -28.40 4.04
N GLU A 513 -43.82 -27.39 3.38
CA GLU A 513 -42.73 -27.56 2.40
C GLU A 513 -41.52 -28.33 3.00
N PRO A 514 -40.71 -29.03 2.19
CA PRO A 514 -39.56 -29.84 2.65
C PRO A 514 -38.58 -29.14 3.59
N ASN A 515 -38.34 -27.84 3.38
CA ASN A 515 -37.40 -27.02 4.13
C ASN A 515 -38.05 -26.33 5.36
N LYS A 516 -39.34 -26.55 5.60
CA LYS A 516 -40.07 -26.04 6.76
C LYS A 516 -40.23 -27.18 7.76
N TYR A 517 -39.88 -26.88 8.99
CA TYR A 517 -39.97 -27.82 10.10
C TYR A 517 -40.20 -27.06 11.41
N VAL A 518 -40.73 -27.76 12.40
CA VAL A 518 -40.81 -27.28 13.77
C VAL A 518 -39.48 -27.49 14.49
N ASN A 519 -38.89 -28.68 14.31
CA ASN A 519 -37.59 -29.01 14.86
C ASN A 519 -36.85 -30.03 13.97
N TYR A 520 -35.55 -30.17 14.17
CA TYR A 520 -34.72 -31.10 13.39
C TYR A 520 -33.46 -31.53 14.14
N ALA A 521 -32.88 -32.64 13.70
CA ALA A 521 -31.55 -33.07 14.06
C ALA A 521 -30.82 -33.58 12.81
N TYR A 522 -29.53 -33.26 12.68
CA TYR A 522 -28.71 -33.80 11.60
C TYR A 522 -28.55 -35.31 11.74
N ALA A 523 -28.69 -36.04 10.64
CA ALA A 523 -28.62 -37.51 10.61
C ALA A 523 -27.26 -38.01 11.13
N ASN A 524 -26.18 -37.33 10.77
CA ASN A 524 -24.81 -37.63 11.20
C ASN A 524 -24.52 -37.48 12.70
N ARG A 525 -25.50 -37.09 13.54
CA ARG A 525 -25.35 -37.03 15.01
C ARG A 525 -25.51 -38.39 15.69
N GLY A 526 -25.95 -39.41 14.96
CA GLY A 526 -26.11 -40.77 15.47
C GLY A 526 -27.30 -41.48 14.83
N ASN A 527 -27.35 -42.80 14.98
CA ASN A 527 -28.47 -43.62 14.57
C ASN A 527 -28.76 -44.64 15.69
N PRO A 528 -29.84 -44.47 16.48
CA PRO A 528 -30.89 -43.47 16.32
C PRO A 528 -30.44 -42.03 16.57
N VAL A 529 -31.14 -41.08 15.95
CA VAL A 529 -30.97 -39.63 16.18
C VAL A 529 -32.12 -39.08 17.02
N SER A 530 -31.81 -38.25 18.01
CA SER A 530 -32.81 -37.68 18.92
C SER A 530 -33.41 -36.40 18.37
N VAL A 531 -34.72 -36.36 18.14
CA VAL A 531 -35.48 -35.21 17.63
C VAL A 531 -36.48 -34.76 18.70
N THR A 532 -36.48 -33.47 19.06
CA THR A 532 -37.44 -32.96 20.06
C THR A 532 -38.79 -32.62 19.41
N MET A 533 -39.86 -33.21 19.94
CA MET A 533 -41.22 -33.02 19.46
C MET A 533 -41.77 -31.62 19.77
N PRO A 534 -42.68 -31.10 18.95
CA PRO A 534 -43.43 -29.86 19.21
C PRO A 534 -44.12 -29.82 20.58
N LEU A 535 -44.31 -28.62 21.14
CA LEU A 535 -45.08 -28.40 22.38
C LEU A 535 -46.60 -28.39 22.17
N ASP A 536 -47.05 -28.27 20.93
CA ASP A 536 -48.46 -28.33 20.57
C ASP A 536 -48.85 -29.76 20.19
N PRO A 537 -49.88 -30.34 20.82
CA PRO A 537 -50.40 -31.65 20.44
C PRO A 537 -50.99 -31.63 19.03
N GLY A 538 -50.85 -32.72 18.29
CA GLY A 538 -51.36 -32.84 16.94
C GLY A 538 -50.73 -33.97 16.15
N THR A 539 -51.10 -34.08 14.88
CA THR A 539 -50.48 -35.02 13.94
C THR A 539 -49.35 -34.31 13.21
N TYR A 540 -48.17 -34.91 13.23
CA TYR A 540 -46.96 -34.42 12.59
C TYR A 540 -46.35 -35.54 11.73
N GLU A 541 -45.32 -35.19 10.98
CA GLU A 541 -44.51 -36.14 10.22
C GLU A 541 -43.05 -35.96 10.58
N LEU A 542 -42.39 -37.09 10.83
CA LEU A 542 -40.94 -37.21 10.75
C LEU A 542 -40.54 -37.30 9.29
N ARG A 543 -39.51 -36.54 8.88
CA ARG A 543 -39.08 -36.44 7.48
C ARG A 543 -37.58 -36.60 7.41
N TYR A 544 -37.10 -37.54 6.61
CA TYR A 544 -35.69 -37.59 6.23
C TYR A 544 -35.50 -36.63 5.06
N ILE A 545 -34.73 -35.58 5.28
CA ILE A 545 -34.40 -34.58 4.27
C ILE A 545 -32.98 -34.84 3.76
N ALA A 546 -32.90 -35.23 2.50
CA ALA A 546 -31.64 -35.22 1.79
C ALA A 546 -31.29 -33.76 1.47
N HIS A 547 -30.08 -33.35 1.87
CA HIS A 547 -29.61 -31.98 1.67
C HIS A 547 -29.12 -31.75 0.24
N GLY A 548 -29.66 -30.73 -0.43
CA GLY A 548 -29.30 -30.33 -1.78
C GLY A 548 -30.02 -29.06 -2.21
N LYS A 549 -29.94 -28.70 -3.49
CA LYS A 549 -30.59 -27.50 -4.04
C LYS A 549 -31.52 -27.89 -5.20
N PRO A 550 -32.84 -28.02 -4.97
CA PRO A 550 -33.54 -27.93 -3.68
C PRO A 550 -33.34 -29.17 -2.80
N ALA A 551 -33.57 -29.03 -1.49
CA ALA A 551 -33.60 -30.18 -0.57
C ALA A 551 -34.83 -31.05 -0.86
N LYS A 552 -34.71 -32.38 -0.70
CA LYS A 552 -35.76 -33.33 -1.06
C LYS A 552 -36.11 -34.22 0.13
N ILE A 553 -37.40 -34.44 0.34
CA ILE A 553 -37.90 -35.44 1.29
C ILE A 553 -37.72 -36.80 0.62
N ILE A 554 -36.94 -37.70 1.24
CA ILE A 554 -36.72 -39.06 0.72
C ILE A 554 -37.32 -40.16 1.60
N ALA A 555 -37.85 -39.80 2.78
CA ALA A 555 -38.72 -40.64 3.60
C ALA A 555 -39.62 -39.79 4.49
N THR A 556 -40.83 -40.28 4.77
CA THR A 556 -41.75 -39.71 5.77
C THR A 556 -42.29 -40.79 6.69
N ARG A 557 -42.58 -40.43 7.93
CA ARG A 557 -43.30 -41.26 8.90
C ARG A 557 -44.25 -40.40 9.73
N PRO A 558 -45.56 -40.71 9.81
CA PRO A 558 -46.47 -39.99 10.68
C PRO A 558 -46.14 -40.23 12.15
N VAL A 559 -46.34 -39.22 12.99
CA VAL A 559 -46.21 -39.29 14.45
C VAL A 559 -47.29 -38.43 15.10
N THR A 560 -47.95 -38.94 16.14
CA THR A 560 -48.96 -38.18 16.90
C THR A 560 -48.33 -37.63 18.17
N VAL A 561 -48.31 -36.31 18.32
CA VAL A 561 -47.86 -35.63 19.53
C VAL A 561 -49.04 -35.48 20.47
N VAL A 562 -48.98 -36.08 21.65
CA VAL A 562 -50.01 -36.00 22.68
C VAL A 562 -49.65 -34.97 23.75
N ALA A 563 -50.66 -34.34 24.37
CA ALA A 563 -50.43 -33.38 25.43
C ALA A 563 -49.74 -34.04 26.64
N ALA A 564 -48.67 -33.42 27.15
CA ALA A 564 -48.10 -33.79 28.43
C ALA A 564 -49.12 -33.54 29.55
N GLN A 565 -49.40 -34.56 30.36
CA GLN A 565 -50.15 -34.38 31.60
C GLN A 565 -49.15 -33.88 32.65
N VAL A 566 -49.43 -32.72 33.25
CA VAL A 566 -48.56 -32.11 34.25
C VAL A 566 -49.33 -31.74 35.50
N THR A 567 -48.83 -32.15 36.67
CA THR A 567 -49.35 -31.74 37.97
C THR A 567 -48.25 -31.11 38.82
N ILE A 568 -48.61 -30.20 39.72
CA ILE A 568 -47.69 -29.53 40.65
C ILE A 568 -48.25 -29.65 42.06
N GLU A 569 -47.40 -30.09 42.98
CA GLU A 569 -47.71 -30.25 44.39
C GLU A 569 -46.71 -29.45 45.25
N ALA A 570 -47.25 -28.63 46.14
CA ALA A 570 -46.53 -27.83 47.12
C ALA A 570 -47.50 -27.35 48.21
N GLN A 571 -46.96 -26.85 49.32
CA GLN A 571 -47.75 -26.13 50.34
C GLN A 571 -48.49 -24.92 49.74
N SER A 572 -49.66 -24.58 50.31
CA SER A 572 -50.50 -23.45 49.86
C SER A 572 -49.95 -22.09 50.29
N ASP A 573 -49.18 -22.05 51.36
CA ASP A 573 -48.65 -20.84 51.97
C ASP A 573 -47.17 -21.02 52.25
N ALA A 574 -46.38 -19.97 52.07
CA ALA A 574 -44.96 -19.97 52.39
C ALA A 574 -44.51 -18.63 52.94
N VAL A 575 -43.48 -18.65 53.79
CA VAL A 575 -42.91 -17.42 54.35
C VAL A 575 -42.02 -16.76 53.30
N ALA A 576 -42.11 -15.43 53.19
CA ALA A 576 -41.29 -14.63 52.29
C ALA A 576 -39.78 -14.97 52.44
N GLY A 577 -39.11 -15.24 51.33
CA GLY A 577 -37.69 -15.61 51.30
C GLY A 577 -37.34 -17.06 51.64
N SER A 578 -38.27 -17.86 52.18
CA SER A 578 -38.04 -19.28 52.50
C SER A 578 -37.92 -20.15 51.25
N ASP A 579 -37.30 -21.32 51.37
CA ASP A 579 -37.30 -22.34 50.33
C ASP A 579 -38.53 -23.24 50.44
N VAL A 580 -39.23 -23.46 49.32
CA VAL A 580 -40.38 -24.37 49.23
C VAL A 580 -39.98 -25.56 48.38
N GLU A 581 -40.18 -26.76 48.90
CA GLU A 581 -40.09 -27.98 48.10
C GLU A 581 -41.31 -28.13 47.22
N VAL A 582 -41.08 -28.32 45.93
CA VAL A 582 -42.12 -28.51 44.92
C VAL A 582 -41.89 -29.86 44.26
N THR A 583 -42.94 -30.68 44.26
CA THR A 583 -43.02 -31.93 43.50
C THR A 583 -43.90 -31.72 42.28
N TRP A 584 -43.70 -32.54 41.26
CA TRP A 584 -44.52 -32.52 40.05
C TRP A 584 -44.57 -33.91 39.42
N ASP A 585 -45.61 -34.15 38.63
CA ASP A 585 -45.66 -35.23 37.65
C ASP A 585 -45.65 -34.58 36.27
N GLY A 586 -44.75 -34.98 35.37
CA GLY A 586 -44.53 -34.28 34.11
C GLY A 586 -43.35 -34.82 33.29
N PRO A 587 -43.13 -34.26 32.09
CA PRO A 587 -42.23 -34.84 31.09
C PRO A 587 -40.73 -34.67 31.39
N ASP A 588 -40.35 -33.70 32.22
CA ASP A 588 -38.96 -33.37 32.59
C ASP A 588 -38.01 -33.28 31.42
N ASN A 589 -38.48 -32.62 30.35
CA ASN A 589 -37.65 -32.40 29.19
C ASN A 589 -36.48 -31.50 29.54
N LYS A 590 -35.43 -31.62 28.74
CA LYS A 590 -34.22 -30.81 28.91
C LYS A 590 -34.56 -29.32 28.95
N ASN A 591 -34.12 -28.66 30.02
CA ASN A 591 -34.37 -27.25 30.33
C ASN A 591 -35.80 -26.88 30.74
N ASP A 592 -36.70 -27.84 30.96
CA ASP A 592 -37.96 -27.55 31.64
C ASP A 592 -37.67 -27.01 33.06
N TYR A 593 -38.54 -26.14 33.55
CA TYR A 593 -38.34 -25.50 34.84
C TYR A 593 -39.65 -25.17 35.55
N ILE A 594 -39.61 -25.18 36.87
CA ILE A 594 -40.67 -24.64 37.72
C ILE A 594 -40.31 -23.20 38.06
N SER A 595 -41.27 -22.30 37.93
CA SER A 595 -41.09 -20.89 38.23
C SER A 595 -42.11 -20.38 39.24
N VAL A 596 -41.70 -19.37 40.03
CA VAL A 596 -42.60 -18.53 40.84
C VAL A 596 -42.81 -17.22 40.10
N ALA A 597 -44.05 -16.86 39.83
CA ALA A 597 -44.40 -15.64 39.13
C ALA A 597 -45.80 -15.14 39.52
N SER A 598 -46.12 -13.90 39.18
CA SER A 598 -47.50 -13.41 39.28
C SER A 598 -48.37 -14.03 38.18
N ALA A 599 -49.67 -14.22 38.43
CA ALA A 599 -50.58 -14.97 37.55
C ALA A 599 -50.61 -14.48 36.09
N ASP A 600 -50.48 -13.17 35.86
CA ASP A 600 -50.57 -12.57 34.52
C ASP A 600 -49.24 -12.46 33.78
N GLN A 601 -48.14 -12.97 34.36
CA GLN A 601 -46.83 -12.89 33.71
C GLN A 601 -46.73 -13.92 32.58
N PRO A 602 -46.09 -13.57 31.43
CA PRO A 602 -45.86 -14.54 30.37
C PRO A 602 -44.96 -15.70 30.87
N PRO A 603 -44.96 -16.87 30.19
CA PRO A 603 -44.26 -18.08 30.64
C PRO A 603 -42.78 -17.88 30.98
N ASN A 604 -42.09 -17.00 30.24
CA ASN A 604 -40.66 -16.71 30.38
C ASN A 604 -40.31 -15.58 31.38
N LYS A 605 -41.29 -15.04 32.11
CA LYS A 605 -41.09 -14.04 33.16
C LYS A 605 -41.40 -14.64 34.51
N TYR A 606 -40.46 -14.53 35.45
CA TYR A 606 -40.56 -15.11 36.77
C TYR A 606 -39.71 -14.33 37.78
N VAL A 607 -40.01 -14.50 39.06
CA VAL A 607 -39.24 -13.93 40.18
C VAL A 607 -38.18 -14.93 40.67
N ALA A 608 -38.53 -16.21 40.69
CA ALA A 608 -37.63 -17.31 41.00
C ALA A 608 -37.92 -18.50 40.09
N TYR A 609 -36.93 -19.36 39.89
CA TYR A 609 -37.11 -20.59 39.11
C TYR A 609 -36.11 -21.66 39.53
N VAL A 610 -36.45 -22.90 39.22
CA VAL A 610 -35.59 -24.07 39.39
C VAL A 610 -35.80 -25.01 38.20
N TYR A 611 -34.72 -25.46 37.56
CA TYR A 611 -34.83 -26.46 36.50
C TYR A 611 -35.28 -27.80 37.07
N THR A 612 -36.19 -28.49 36.37
CA THR A 612 -36.72 -29.79 36.78
C THR A 612 -35.61 -30.84 36.90
N GLN A 613 -34.59 -30.76 36.05
CA GLN A 613 -33.40 -31.64 36.10
C GLN A 613 -32.57 -31.55 37.40
N ARG A 614 -32.85 -30.60 38.31
CA ARG A 614 -32.18 -30.53 39.62
C ARG A 614 -32.69 -31.57 40.62
N GLY A 615 -33.77 -32.27 40.31
CA GLY A 615 -34.36 -33.31 41.14
C GLY A 615 -35.79 -32.99 41.56
N ASN A 616 -36.58 -34.04 41.84
CA ASN A 616 -37.99 -33.96 42.22
C ASN A 616 -38.16 -34.69 43.58
N PRO A 617 -38.41 -33.98 44.70
CA PRO A 617 -38.72 -32.56 44.82
C PRO A 617 -37.55 -31.61 44.51
N ALA A 618 -37.88 -30.41 44.05
CA ALA A 618 -36.95 -29.28 43.90
C ALA A 618 -37.27 -28.17 44.90
N ALA A 619 -36.25 -27.67 45.60
CA ALA A 619 -36.38 -26.47 46.43
C ALA A 619 -36.31 -25.20 45.57
N ILE A 620 -37.33 -24.35 45.69
CA ILE A 620 -37.41 -23.04 45.04
C ILE A 620 -37.57 -21.93 46.07
N LYS A 621 -36.78 -20.87 45.93
CA LYS A 621 -36.79 -19.74 46.86
C LYS A 621 -37.98 -18.83 46.62
N MET A 622 -38.73 -18.52 47.67
CA MET A 622 -39.89 -17.64 47.59
C MET A 622 -39.48 -16.16 47.50
N PRO A 623 -40.28 -15.33 46.80
CA PRO A 623 -40.11 -13.88 46.78
C PRO A 623 -40.09 -13.27 48.19
N LEU A 624 -39.40 -12.13 48.34
CA LEU A 624 -39.43 -11.34 49.58
C LEU A 624 -40.69 -10.47 49.70
N ASP A 625 -41.41 -10.26 48.60
CA ASP A 625 -42.69 -9.54 48.57
C ASP A 625 -43.83 -10.48 48.96
N PRO A 626 -44.58 -10.19 50.03
CA PRO A 626 -45.79 -10.93 50.35
C PRO A 626 -46.87 -10.74 49.28
N GLY A 627 -47.69 -11.75 49.06
CA GLY A 627 -48.78 -11.71 48.08
C GLY A 627 -49.05 -13.07 47.45
N THR A 628 -49.99 -13.10 46.50
CA THR A 628 -50.35 -14.32 45.77
C THR A 628 -49.47 -14.46 44.52
N TYR A 629 -48.84 -15.62 44.40
CA TYR A 629 -48.02 -16.02 43.25
C TYR A 629 -48.52 -17.36 42.70
N GLN A 630 -47.98 -17.77 41.56
CA GLN A 630 -48.17 -19.08 40.97
C GLN A 630 -46.83 -19.81 40.86
N LEU A 631 -46.84 -21.07 41.27
CA LEU A 631 -45.88 -22.08 40.86
C LEU A 631 -46.31 -22.60 39.49
N ARG A 632 -45.44 -22.45 38.48
CA ARG A 632 -45.75 -22.82 37.10
C ARG A 632 -44.71 -23.76 36.55
N TYR A 633 -45.13 -24.90 36.02
CA TYR A 633 -44.29 -25.79 35.23
C TYR A 633 -44.21 -25.26 33.82
N ILE A 634 -43.01 -24.90 33.39
CA ILE A 634 -42.74 -24.32 32.09
C ILE A 634 -42.02 -25.36 31.23
N ALA A 635 -42.68 -25.76 30.15
CA ALA A 635 -42.03 -26.51 29.09
C ALA A 635 -41.17 -25.56 28.25
N HIS A 636 -39.91 -25.92 28.11
CA HIS A 636 -38.94 -25.14 27.36
C HIS A 636 -39.17 -25.30 25.85
N GLY A 637 -39.31 -24.16 25.16
CA GLY A 637 -39.50 -24.09 23.72
C GLY A 637 -39.53 -22.65 23.24
N ASN A 638 -39.77 -22.45 21.94
CA ASN A 638 -39.95 -21.12 21.36
C ASN A 638 -41.27 -21.05 20.58
N PRO A 639 -42.35 -20.49 21.19
CA PRO A 639 -42.42 -19.93 22.54
C PRO A 639 -42.46 -20.99 23.64
N ALA A 640 -42.02 -20.63 24.86
CA ALA A 640 -42.16 -21.49 26.04
C ALA A 640 -43.64 -21.54 26.48
N LYS A 641 -44.07 -22.66 27.08
CA LYS A 641 -45.49 -22.89 27.42
C LYS A 641 -45.64 -23.27 28.89
N VAL A 642 -46.63 -22.68 29.56
CA VAL A 642 -47.05 -23.12 30.90
C VAL A 642 -47.88 -24.39 30.71
N LEU A 643 -47.43 -25.52 31.25
CA LEU A 643 -48.18 -26.79 31.19
C LEU A 643 -49.07 -27.01 32.41
N ALA A 644 -48.65 -26.51 33.57
CA ALA A 644 -49.43 -26.51 34.80
C ALA A 644 -49.11 -25.26 35.63
N ALA A 645 -50.10 -24.80 36.40
CA ALA A 645 -49.94 -23.69 37.34
C ALA A 645 -50.74 -23.98 38.62
N ARG A 646 -50.17 -23.62 39.77
CA ARG A 646 -50.78 -23.74 41.09
C ARG A 646 -50.50 -22.46 41.88
N GLU A 647 -51.52 -21.92 42.55
CA GLU A 647 -51.36 -20.74 43.40
C GLU A 647 -50.60 -21.06 44.69
N ILE A 648 -49.82 -20.09 45.17
CA ILE A 648 -49.15 -20.08 46.46
C ILE A 648 -49.22 -18.69 47.08
N SER A 649 -49.56 -18.62 48.36
CA SER A 649 -49.69 -17.38 49.14
C SER A 649 -48.41 -17.13 49.94
N ILE A 650 -47.73 -16.02 49.67
CA ILE A 650 -46.50 -15.64 50.35
C ILE A 650 -46.83 -14.69 51.50
N VAL A 651 -46.59 -15.14 52.73
CA VAL A 651 -46.81 -14.36 53.95
C VAL A 651 -45.53 -13.64 54.38
N ALA A 652 -45.67 -12.45 54.96
CA ALA A 652 -44.52 -11.71 55.48
C ALA A 652 -43.80 -12.50 56.59
N ALA A 653 -42.47 -12.50 56.56
CA ALA A 653 -41.68 -13.08 57.63
C ALA A 653 -41.84 -12.27 58.92
N GLN A 654 -42.11 -12.93 60.04
CA GLN A 654 -42.05 -12.30 61.36
C GLN A 654 -40.59 -12.15 61.76
N VAL A 655 -40.13 -10.91 61.92
CA VAL A 655 -38.74 -10.61 62.24
C VAL A 655 -38.65 -9.74 63.50
N ALA A 656 -37.80 -10.15 64.44
CA ALA A 656 -37.54 -9.44 65.69
C ALA A 656 -36.03 -9.38 65.98
N LEU A 657 -35.61 -8.33 66.68
CA LEU A 657 -34.24 -8.12 67.14
C LEU A 657 -34.25 -7.80 68.63
N GLU A 658 -33.42 -8.50 69.40
CA GLU A 658 -33.22 -8.27 70.82
C GLU A 658 -31.73 -8.09 71.12
N ALA A 659 -31.40 -7.01 71.82
CA ALA A 659 -30.05 -6.66 72.23
C ALA A 659 -30.11 -5.64 73.37
N VAL A 660 -28.98 -5.38 74.02
CA VAL A 660 -28.85 -4.29 75.02
C VAL A 660 -29.24 -2.92 74.42
N ASP A 661 -29.88 -2.06 75.22
CA ASP A 661 -30.30 -0.73 74.76
C ASP A 661 -29.12 0.24 74.58
N THR A 662 -28.10 0.11 75.44
CA THR A 662 -26.88 0.91 75.37
C THR A 662 -25.63 0.07 75.57
N ALA A 663 -24.54 0.45 74.91
CA ALA A 663 -23.24 -0.20 75.03
C ALA A 663 -22.09 0.76 74.71
N GLU A 664 -20.90 0.46 75.19
CA GLU A 664 -19.71 1.28 74.92
C GLU A 664 -19.23 1.16 73.46
N ALA A 665 -18.69 2.24 72.94
CA ALA A 665 -18.10 2.31 71.59
C ALA A 665 -17.01 1.26 71.41
N GLY A 666 -17.08 0.49 70.32
CA GLY A 666 -16.18 -0.63 70.08
C GLY A 666 -16.52 -1.92 70.81
N ALA A 667 -17.47 -1.94 71.75
CA ALA A 667 -17.84 -3.19 72.44
C ALA A 667 -18.44 -4.22 71.46
N SER A 668 -18.22 -5.51 71.73
CA SER A 668 -18.89 -6.59 71.02
C SER A 668 -20.11 -7.05 71.81
N ILE A 669 -21.29 -6.94 71.21
CA ILE A 669 -22.58 -7.31 71.83
C ILE A 669 -23.16 -8.56 71.19
N ASP A 670 -23.99 -9.27 71.97
CA ASP A 670 -24.84 -10.35 71.47
C ASP A 670 -26.17 -9.76 70.97
N VAL A 671 -26.56 -10.12 69.75
CA VAL A 671 -27.84 -9.74 69.14
C VAL A 671 -28.64 -11.00 68.84
N ILE A 672 -29.69 -11.22 69.62
CA ILE A 672 -30.67 -12.28 69.37
C ILE A 672 -31.59 -11.80 68.25
N TRP A 673 -31.88 -12.69 67.31
CA TRP A 673 -32.76 -12.37 66.20
C TRP A 673 -33.79 -13.48 65.98
N GLN A 674 -34.98 -13.11 65.52
CA GLN A 674 -35.98 -14.04 65.00
C GLN A 674 -36.25 -13.65 63.55
N GLY A 675 -36.31 -14.61 62.64
CA GLY A 675 -36.49 -14.35 61.21
C GLY A 675 -36.04 -15.53 60.36
N PRO A 676 -36.15 -15.42 59.03
CA PRO A 676 -35.77 -16.50 58.12
C PRO A 676 -34.24 -16.59 58.00
N ASP A 677 -33.63 -17.70 58.41
CA ASP A 677 -32.16 -17.89 58.35
C ASP A 677 -31.68 -18.27 56.94
N ASN A 678 -31.99 -17.44 55.94
CA ASN A 678 -31.58 -17.77 54.59
C ASN A 678 -30.08 -17.57 54.41
N LYS A 679 -29.52 -18.30 53.44
CA LYS A 679 -28.12 -18.13 53.04
C LYS A 679 -27.80 -16.66 52.75
N ASN A 680 -26.84 -16.11 53.50
CA ASN A 680 -26.35 -14.74 53.46
C ASN A 680 -27.27 -13.67 54.08
N ASP A 681 -28.34 -14.04 54.77
CA ASP A 681 -29.06 -13.07 55.62
C ASP A 681 -28.13 -12.62 56.77
N TYR A 682 -28.26 -11.37 57.21
CA TYR A 682 -27.35 -10.80 58.20
C TYR A 682 -28.00 -9.74 59.08
N VAL A 683 -27.48 -9.61 60.29
CA VAL A 683 -27.78 -8.48 61.19
C VAL A 683 -26.65 -7.47 61.08
N ALA A 684 -26.98 -6.19 60.91
CA ALA A 684 -26.02 -5.11 60.72
C ALA A 684 -26.24 -3.97 61.70
N VAL A 685 -25.17 -3.26 62.05
CA VAL A 685 -25.22 -1.96 62.72
C VAL A 685 -25.00 -0.88 61.68
N ALA A 686 -25.92 0.08 61.58
CA ALA A 686 -25.86 1.19 60.63
C ALA A 686 -26.42 2.47 61.25
N ALA A 687 -26.04 3.63 60.74
CA ALA A 687 -26.69 4.87 61.15
C ALA A 687 -28.13 4.95 60.58
N PRO A 688 -29.10 5.56 61.28
CA PRO A 688 -30.53 5.52 60.91
C PRO A 688 -30.87 5.87 59.46
N ASP A 689 -30.15 6.81 58.85
CA ASP A 689 -30.43 7.27 57.48
C ASP A 689 -29.60 6.56 56.39
N GLN A 690 -28.80 5.56 56.76
CA GLN A 690 -27.99 4.82 55.78
C GLN A 690 -28.87 3.90 54.90
N PRO A 691 -28.56 3.76 53.60
CA PRO A 691 -29.26 2.82 52.72
C PRO A 691 -29.00 1.36 53.14
N VAL A 692 -29.87 0.43 52.73
CA VAL A 692 -29.86 -1.00 53.14
C VAL A 692 -28.51 -1.71 52.95
N ASN A 693 -27.74 -1.33 51.93
CA ASN A 693 -26.44 -1.92 51.59
C ASN A 693 -25.25 -1.24 52.29
N LYS A 694 -25.49 -0.28 53.18
CA LYS A 694 -24.46 0.40 53.98
C LYS A 694 -24.65 0.07 55.45
N TYR A 695 -23.55 -0.30 56.09
CA TYR A 695 -23.46 -0.63 57.49
C TYR A 695 -22.04 -0.37 58.00
N THR A 696 -21.91 -0.19 59.30
CA THR A 696 -20.61 -0.06 59.99
C THR A 696 -20.03 -1.42 60.32
N SER A 697 -20.88 -2.35 60.77
CA SER A 697 -20.51 -3.73 61.09
C SER A 697 -21.69 -4.66 60.87
N TYR A 698 -21.42 -5.95 60.72
CA TYR A 698 -22.45 -6.95 60.46
C TYR A 698 -22.01 -8.35 60.89
N ALA A 699 -22.99 -9.22 61.10
CA ALA A 699 -22.81 -10.65 61.30
C ALA A 699 -23.89 -11.41 60.51
N TYR A 700 -23.47 -12.38 59.71
CA TYR A 700 -24.40 -13.31 59.05
C TYR A 700 -25.19 -14.10 60.09
N THR A 701 -26.48 -14.27 59.87
CA THR A 701 -27.39 -15.06 60.72
C THR A 701 -26.91 -16.52 60.80
N SER A 702 -26.32 -17.03 59.72
CA SER A 702 -25.73 -18.36 59.64
C SER A 702 -24.54 -18.60 60.60
N ARG A 703 -24.01 -17.56 61.27
CA ARG A 703 -22.95 -17.71 62.29
C ARG A 703 -23.49 -18.11 63.66
N GLY A 704 -24.81 -18.17 63.81
CA GLY A 704 -25.48 -18.54 65.04
C GLY A 704 -26.40 -17.45 65.58
N ASN A 705 -27.18 -17.82 66.59
CA ASN A 705 -28.12 -16.94 67.28
C ASN A 705 -27.94 -17.17 68.81
N PRO A 706 -27.41 -16.19 69.56
CA PRO A 706 -27.18 -14.79 69.18
C PRO A 706 -26.01 -14.57 68.20
N SER A 707 -26.15 -13.53 67.39
CA SER A 707 -25.11 -12.99 66.50
C SER A 707 -24.20 -12.02 67.26
N LYS A 708 -22.88 -12.24 67.25
CA LYS A 708 -21.91 -11.31 67.84
C LYS A 708 -21.54 -10.18 66.88
N ILE A 709 -21.82 -8.95 67.29
CA ILE A 709 -21.55 -7.75 66.47
C ILE A 709 -20.71 -6.74 67.25
N THR A 710 -19.62 -6.27 66.65
CA THR A 710 -18.78 -5.20 67.18
C THR A 710 -19.37 -3.84 66.83
N LEU A 711 -19.54 -2.98 67.83
CA LEU A 711 -20.13 -1.66 67.68
C LEU A 711 -19.13 -0.63 67.12
N PRO A 712 -19.61 0.40 66.39
CA PRO A 712 -18.82 1.56 65.99
C PRO A 712 -17.99 2.20 67.12
N LEU A 713 -16.86 2.83 66.78
CA LEU A 713 -15.99 3.59 67.72
C LEU A 713 -16.45 5.04 67.95
N GLU A 714 -17.43 5.50 67.17
CA GLU A 714 -18.07 6.80 67.30
C GLU A 714 -19.35 6.67 68.13
N PRO A 715 -19.44 7.35 69.29
CA PRO A 715 -20.66 7.40 70.08
C PRO A 715 -21.82 8.02 69.31
N GLY A 716 -23.04 7.60 69.60
CA GLY A 716 -24.25 8.11 68.95
C GLY A 716 -25.37 7.08 68.92
N THR A 717 -26.47 7.43 68.27
CA THR A 717 -27.60 6.52 68.04
C THR A 717 -27.41 5.77 66.73
N TYR A 718 -27.47 4.44 66.79
CA TYR A 718 -27.38 3.55 65.64
C TYR A 718 -28.59 2.62 65.60
N GLN A 719 -28.74 1.90 64.50
CA GLN A 719 -29.75 0.88 64.30
C GLN A 719 -29.09 -0.49 64.11
N LEU A 720 -29.57 -1.47 64.86
CA LEU A 720 -29.52 -2.87 64.51
C LEU A 720 -30.55 -3.14 63.41
N ARG A 721 -30.14 -3.78 62.32
CA ARG A 721 -30.98 -4.04 61.16
C ARG A 721 -30.89 -5.50 60.76
N TYR A 722 -32.02 -6.17 60.66
CA TYR A 722 -32.10 -7.50 60.08
C TYR A 722 -32.26 -7.35 58.57
N ILE A 723 -31.29 -7.84 57.79
CA ILE A 723 -31.27 -7.73 56.34
C ILE A 723 -31.49 -9.09 55.71
N ALA A 724 -32.58 -9.22 54.94
CA ALA A 724 -32.79 -10.35 54.05
C ALA A 724 -32.05 -10.10 52.73
N ASN A 725 -31.15 -11.03 52.41
CA ASN A 725 -30.26 -10.94 51.27
C ASN A 725 -30.92 -11.50 50.00
N GLY A 726 -31.87 -10.73 49.47
CA GLY A 726 -32.47 -10.92 48.14
C GLY A 726 -31.92 -9.94 47.09
N SER A 727 -32.48 -9.99 45.89
CA SER A 727 -32.27 -8.98 44.84
C SER A 727 -33.60 -8.30 44.51
N PRO A 728 -33.88 -7.10 45.06
CA PRO A 728 -33.03 -6.26 45.93
C PRO A 728 -32.99 -6.74 47.40
N GLN A 729 -31.95 -6.33 48.14
CA GLN A 729 -31.85 -6.54 49.59
C GLN A 729 -32.93 -5.73 50.31
N ARG A 730 -33.43 -6.25 51.44
CA ARG A 730 -34.45 -5.57 52.25
C ARG A 730 -34.15 -5.60 53.74
N ILE A 731 -34.51 -4.52 54.41
CA ILE A 731 -34.56 -4.43 55.87
C ILE A 731 -35.89 -5.06 56.31
N LEU A 732 -35.86 -6.14 57.08
CA LEU A 732 -37.06 -6.78 57.61
C LEU A 732 -37.42 -6.31 59.03
N ALA A 733 -36.43 -5.89 59.81
CA ALA A 733 -36.64 -5.29 61.13
C ALA A 733 -35.51 -4.32 61.48
N THR A 734 -35.82 -3.33 62.30
CA THR A 734 -34.84 -2.39 62.89
C THR A 734 -35.06 -2.25 64.39
N ARG A 735 -33.97 -2.06 65.14
CA ARG A 735 -33.98 -1.73 66.56
C ARG A 735 -32.89 -0.71 66.85
N ASP A 736 -33.23 0.38 67.53
CA ASP A 736 -32.25 1.40 67.90
C ASP A 736 -31.33 0.90 69.03
N ILE A 737 -30.07 1.37 69.01
CA ILE A 737 -29.07 1.13 70.05
C ILE A 737 -28.26 2.41 70.31
N GLY A 738 -28.10 2.77 71.58
CA GLY A 738 -27.28 3.89 72.01
C GLY A 738 -25.83 3.48 72.24
N ILE A 739 -24.90 4.06 71.50
CA ILE A 739 -23.47 3.83 71.68
C ILE A 739 -22.88 4.97 72.49
N VAL A 740 -22.36 4.68 73.68
CA VAL A 740 -21.71 5.65 74.57
C VAL A 740 -20.19 5.64 74.39
N ALA A 741 -19.50 6.70 74.79
CA ALA A 741 -18.03 6.72 74.73
C ALA A 741 -17.44 5.61 75.62
N ALA A 742 -16.47 4.86 75.08
CA ALA A 742 -15.76 3.85 75.86
C ALA A 742 -14.96 4.50 76.99
N THR A 743 -15.04 3.93 78.20
CA THR A 743 -14.15 4.31 79.30
C THR A 743 -12.83 3.59 79.11
N ALA A 744 -11.72 4.33 79.00
CA ALA A 744 -10.41 3.73 78.79
C ALA A 744 -9.31 4.38 79.64
N ALA A 745 -8.48 3.54 80.26
CA ALA A 745 -7.34 3.96 81.07
C ALA A 745 -6.14 3.03 80.84
N LEU A 746 -4.95 3.53 81.15
CA LEU A 746 -3.69 2.79 81.07
C LEU A 746 -2.89 2.96 82.35
N ASP A 747 -2.39 1.84 82.87
CA ASP A 747 -1.45 1.81 83.95
C ASP A 747 -0.14 1.15 83.52
N ALA A 748 0.94 1.92 83.59
CA ALA A 748 2.28 1.55 83.14
C ALA A 748 3.30 2.31 84.01
N PRO A 749 4.51 1.77 84.22
CA PRO A 749 5.55 2.47 84.96
C PRO A 749 5.93 3.79 84.28
N GLU A 750 6.31 4.79 85.07
CA GLU A 750 6.75 6.09 84.54
C GLU A 750 8.14 6.04 83.91
N THR A 751 8.98 5.12 84.39
CA THR A 751 10.34 4.88 83.90
C THR A 751 10.55 3.40 83.56
N ALA A 752 11.32 3.12 82.52
CA ALA A 752 11.74 1.76 82.17
C ALA A 752 13.20 1.76 81.72
N VAL A 753 13.88 0.64 81.94
CA VAL A 753 15.25 0.46 81.46
C VAL A 753 15.23 0.12 79.96
N SER A 754 16.16 0.69 79.19
CA SER A 754 16.33 0.42 77.76
C SER A 754 16.28 -1.09 77.44
N GLY A 755 15.43 -1.46 76.48
CA GLY A 755 15.32 -2.83 75.96
C GLY A 755 14.64 -3.87 76.85
N THR A 756 14.15 -3.52 78.05
CA THR A 756 13.44 -4.45 78.95
C THR A 756 11.96 -4.61 78.60
N GLU A 757 11.29 -5.58 79.24
CA GLU A 757 9.83 -5.70 79.19
C GLU A 757 9.20 -5.00 80.39
N ILE A 758 8.09 -4.31 80.15
CA ILE A 758 7.23 -3.74 81.19
C ILE A 758 5.85 -4.40 81.16
N ASP A 759 5.24 -4.54 82.33
CA ASP A 759 3.83 -4.89 82.45
C ASP A 759 2.98 -3.62 82.28
N VAL A 760 1.99 -3.68 81.40
CA VAL A 760 1.04 -2.60 81.15
C VAL A 760 -0.37 -3.11 81.37
N SER A 761 -1.05 -2.59 82.39
CA SER A 761 -2.46 -2.85 82.62
C SER A 761 -3.32 -1.81 81.90
N PHE A 762 -4.53 -2.20 81.49
CA PHE A 762 -5.46 -1.29 80.82
C PHE A 762 -6.90 -1.52 81.28
N VAL A 763 -7.74 -0.51 81.16
CA VAL A 763 -9.20 -0.59 81.32
C VAL A 763 -9.81 -0.16 79.99
N GLY A 764 -10.81 -0.90 79.51
CA GLY A 764 -11.55 -0.60 78.28
C GLY A 764 -11.89 -1.84 77.45
N PRO A 765 -12.52 -1.68 76.28
CA PRO A 765 -13.00 -2.79 75.46
C PRO A 765 -11.82 -3.59 74.90
N ALA A 766 -11.74 -4.89 75.20
CA ALA A 766 -10.62 -5.78 74.82
C ALA A 766 -11.00 -6.68 73.62
N ASN A 767 -11.36 -6.08 72.49
CA ASN A 767 -11.72 -6.87 71.32
C ASN A 767 -10.50 -7.59 70.72
N LYS A 768 -10.77 -8.62 69.90
CA LYS A 768 -9.77 -9.52 69.30
C LYS A 768 -8.55 -8.81 68.70
N ASN A 769 -8.72 -7.61 68.16
CA ASN A 769 -7.67 -6.89 67.46
C ASN A 769 -7.22 -5.60 68.16
N ASP A 770 -7.81 -5.24 69.30
CA ASP A 770 -7.39 -4.07 70.09
C ASP A 770 -5.99 -4.36 70.66
N PHE A 771 -5.16 -3.32 70.80
CA PHE A 771 -3.76 -3.50 71.19
C PHE A 771 -3.21 -2.33 72.02
N VAL A 772 -2.24 -2.66 72.88
CA VAL A 772 -1.43 -1.68 73.61
C VAL A 772 -0.09 -1.57 72.92
N SER A 773 0.41 -0.36 72.71
CA SER A 773 1.64 -0.11 71.97
C SER A 773 2.55 0.91 72.64
N VAL A 774 3.86 0.76 72.44
CA VAL A 774 4.84 1.85 72.64
C VAL A 774 5.03 2.55 71.31
N ALA A 775 4.92 3.87 71.29
CA ALA A 775 5.07 4.68 70.09
C ALA A 775 5.85 5.97 70.38
N ALA A 776 6.45 6.53 69.33
CA ALA A 776 7.08 7.85 69.41
C ALA A 776 6.02 8.94 69.69
N ILE A 777 6.41 10.01 70.37
CA ILE A 777 5.55 11.19 70.56
C ILE A 777 5.19 11.78 69.20
N GLY A 778 3.90 12.06 68.96
CA GLY A 778 3.41 12.66 67.71
C GLY A 778 3.08 11.69 66.57
N SER A 779 3.39 10.40 66.70
CA SER A 779 3.06 9.37 65.68
C SER A 779 1.56 9.11 65.55
N GLU A 780 1.10 8.66 64.38
CA GLU A 780 -0.31 8.34 64.10
C GLU A 780 -0.82 7.17 64.97
N PRO A 781 -2.14 7.02 65.24
CA PRO A 781 -2.70 5.93 66.06
C PRO A 781 -2.33 4.52 65.62
N GLY A 782 -2.01 4.31 64.34
CA GLY A 782 -1.59 3.02 63.82
C GLY A 782 -0.09 2.74 63.97
N GLU A 783 0.74 3.77 64.15
CA GLU A 783 2.19 3.68 64.20
C GLU A 783 2.68 3.35 65.61
N HIS A 784 3.58 2.38 65.70
CA HIS A 784 4.14 1.91 66.97
C HIS A 784 5.52 1.29 66.75
N LEU A 785 6.36 1.38 67.77
CA LEU A 785 7.66 0.71 67.84
C LEU A 785 7.49 -0.74 68.27
N ASN A 786 6.57 -0.98 69.19
CA ASN A 786 6.21 -2.32 69.65
C ASN A 786 4.77 -2.34 70.13
N TYR A 787 4.12 -3.50 70.09
CA TYR A 787 2.75 -3.67 70.53
C TYR A 787 2.46 -5.08 71.04
N GLN A 788 1.39 -5.21 71.82
CA GLN A 788 0.74 -6.48 72.12
C GLN A 788 -0.77 -6.34 72.03
N TYR A 789 -1.42 -7.37 71.49
CA TYR A 789 -2.87 -7.43 71.48
C TYR A 789 -3.43 -7.55 72.90
N ALA A 790 -4.48 -6.77 73.19
CA ALA A 790 -5.18 -6.74 74.47
C ALA A 790 -5.71 -8.12 74.90
N GLN A 791 -6.09 -8.96 73.94
CA GLN A 791 -6.55 -10.33 74.20
C GLN A 791 -5.48 -11.28 74.77
N ARG A 792 -4.19 -10.91 74.76
CA ARG A 792 -3.11 -11.76 75.29
C ARG A 792 -3.05 -11.79 76.81
N GLY A 793 -3.73 -10.89 77.49
CA GLY A 793 -3.76 -10.78 78.95
C GLY A 793 -3.85 -9.33 79.41
N ASN A 794 -4.18 -9.12 80.68
CA ASN A 794 -4.16 -7.81 81.31
C ASN A 794 -3.58 -8.00 82.74
N PRO A 795 -2.31 -7.63 82.99
CA PRO A 795 -1.44 -6.81 82.14
C PRO A 795 -0.93 -7.51 80.87
N VAL A 796 -0.57 -6.71 79.85
CA VAL A 796 0.23 -7.15 78.70
C VAL A 796 1.72 -6.85 78.93
N ARG A 797 2.59 -7.75 78.47
CA ARG A 797 4.05 -7.55 78.49
C ARG A 797 4.55 -6.88 77.22
N LEU A 798 5.08 -5.68 77.37
CA LEU A 798 5.47 -4.83 76.26
C LEU A 798 6.97 -4.51 76.35
N LYS A 799 7.74 -4.89 75.33
CA LYS A 799 9.17 -4.59 75.29
C LYS A 799 9.39 -3.13 74.88
N VAL A 800 10.12 -2.38 75.72
CA VAL A 800 10.41 -0.97 75.49
C VAL A 800 11.57 -0.79 74.49
N PRO A 801 11.65 0.35 73.78
CA PRO A 801 12.75 0.63 72.84
C PRO A 801 14.13 0.56 73.50
N VAL A 802 15.15 0.28 72.68
CA VAL A 802 16.56 0.31 73.11
C VAL A 802 17.12 1.74 73.17
N GLU A 803 16.54 2.65 72.39
CA GLU A 803 16.90 4.07 72.45
C GLU A 803 16.30 4.71 73.71
N THR A 804 17.12 5.46 74.45
CA THR A 804 16.66 6.22 75.62
C THR A 804 15.89 7.46 75.17
N GLY A 805 14.85 7.82 75.91
CA GLY A 805 14.02 8.97 75.57
C GLY A 805 12.61 8.87 76.15
N THR A 806 11.75 9.80 75.77
CA THR A 806 10.34 9.82 76.19
C THR A 806 9.45 9.25 75.09
N TYR A 807 8.64 8.26 75.44
CA TYR A 807 7.72 7.55 74.54
C TYR A 807 6.29 7.61 75.07
N LEU A 808 5.33 7.22 74.24
CA LEU A 808 3.93 7.05 74.61
C LEU A 808 3.55 5.57 74.64
N ILE A 809 3.01 5.14 75.78
CA ILE A 809 2.19 3.93 75.85
C ILE A 809 0.76 4.32 75.43
N ARG A 810 0.18 3.59 74.48
CA ARG A 810 -1.15 3.88 73.91
C ARG A 810 -2.00 2.64 73.93
N TYR A 811 -3.27 2.77 74.29
CA TYR A 811 -4.27 1.72 74.15
C TYR A 811 -5.15 2.06 72.96
N ILE A 812 -5.20 1.18 71.96
CA ILE A 812 -5.76 1.47 70.64
C ILE A 812 -6.87 0.48 70.33
N ALA A 813 -8.06 1.02 70.01
CA ALA A 813 -9.15 0.26 69.45
C ALA A 813 -8.93 0.05 67.94
N HIS A 814 -9.06 -1.21 67.51
CA HIS A 814 -8.86 -1.62 66.15
C HIS A 814 -10.14 -1.48 65.32
N GLY A 815 -10.38 -0.26 64.85
CA GLY A 815 -11.39 0.11 63.85
C GLY A 815 -10.77 0.74 62.60
N ASN A 816 -11.62 1.15 61.66
CA ASN A 816 -11.22 1.95 60.51
C ASN A 816 -11.99 3.30 60.55
N PRO A 817 -11.36 4.41 60.97
CA PRO A 817 -9.95 4.54 61.39
C PRO A 817 -9.67 3.96 62.79
N LYS A 818 -8.40 3.65 63.07
CA LYS A 818 -7.95 3.24 64.41
C LYS A 818 -8.05 4.42 65.37
N LYS A 819 -8.44 4.18 66.63
CA LYS A 819 -8.64 5.24 67.62
C LYS A 819 -7.83 4.97 68.88
N VAL A 820 -7.04 5.96 69.32
CA VAL A 820 -6.38 5.91 70.63
C VAL A 820 -7.44 6.12 71.71
N LEU A 821 -7.63 5.12 72.56
CA LEU A 821 -8.56 5.13 73.67
C LEU A 821 -7.95 5.75 74.94
N ALA A 822 -6.68 5.43 75.24
CA ALA A 822 -5.93 5.99 76.37
C ALA A 822 -4.45 6.14 76.01
N ARG A 823 -3.72 7.01 76.73
CA ARG A 823 -2.27 7.20 76.58
C ARG A 823 -1.57 7.52 77.90
N ARG A 824 -0.32 7.11 78.05
CA ARG A 824 0.56 7.42 79.19
C ARG A 824 1.99 7.67 78.74
N MET A 825 2.70 8.59 79.38
CA MET A 825 4.12 8.85 79.10
C MET A 825 5.00 7.79 79.76
N LEU A 826 6.08 7.40 79.07
CA LEU A 826 7.12 6.51 79.56
C LEU A 826 8.49 7.12 79.28
N LYS A 827 9.36 7.21 80.30
CA LYS A 827 10.75 7.62 80.15
C LYS A 827 11.68 6.40 80.17
N VAL A 828 12.41 6.16 79.07
CA VAL A 828 13.36 5.06 78.96
C VAL A 828 14.78 5.52 79.32
N VAL A 829 15.43 4.84 80.26
CA VAL A 829 16.74 5.20 80.85
C VAL A 829 17.77 4.06 80.73
N GLU A 830 19.08 4.36 80.87
CA GLU A 830 20.16 3.35 80.83
C GLU A 830 20.33 2.58 82.15
N ALA A 831 20.89 1.36 82.07
CA ALA A 831 21.04 0.43 83.19
C ALA A 831 22.35 0.63 83.97
N SER A 832 22.47 1.66 84.81
CA SER A 832 23.39 1.67 85.98
C SER A 832 23.30 2.98 86.79
N GLU A 833 22.71 2.92 87.99
CA GLU A 833 23.21 3.60 89.22
C GLU A 833 22.29 3.27 90.41
N THR A 834 22.90 2.81 91.50
CA THR A 834 22.31 2.49 92.82
C THR A 834 22.08 3.75 93.66
N VAL A 835 20.90 3.89 94.28
CA VAL A 835 20.51 5.05 95.14
C VAL A 835 20.76 4.72 96.63
N VAL A 836 21.26 5.70 97.38
CA VAL A 836 21.41 5.69 98.86
C VAL A 836 20.09 6.16 99.48
N GLU A 837 19.55 5.45 100.48
CA GLU A 837 18.24 5.74 101.09
C GLU A 837 18.28 6.92 102.07
N GLU A 838 17.63 8.04 101.72
CA GLU A 838 17.22 9.10 102.65
C GLU A 838 15.71 8.97 102.94
N ALA A 839 15.27 9.22 104.19
CA ALA A 839 13.86 9.14 104.57
C ALA A 839 13.17 10.50 104.45
N VAL A 840 12.01 10.55 103.78
CA VAL A 840 11.20 11.77 103.64
C VAL A 840 9.98 11.68 104.55
N LEU A 841 9.75 12.75 105.33
CA LEU A 841 8.61 12.88 106.25
C LEU A 841 7.56 13.84 105.69
N GLU A 842 6.29 13.52 105.89
CA GLU A 842 5.16 14.37 105.57
C GLU A 842 4.16 14.44 106.73
N ALA A 843 3.83 15.65 107.16
CA ALA A 843 2.84 15.95 108.19
C ALA A 843 2.28 17.35 107.94
N ALA A 844 1.15 17.69 108.59
CA ALA A 844 0.61 19.04 108.55
C ALA A 844 1.64 20.08 109.01
N GLU A 845 1.60 21.30 108.46
CA GLU A 845 2.61 22.34 108.78
C GLU A 845 2.49 22.90 110.21
N SER A 846 1.29 22.79 110.82
CA SER A 846 1.08 23.16 112.22
C SER A 846 -0.04 22.34 112.88
N ALA A 847 -0.01 22.24 114.21
CA ALA A 847 -1.00 21.53 115.01
C ALA A 847 -1.12 22.12 116.42
N ALA A 848 -2.23 21.85 117.14
CA ALA A 848 -2.48 22.42 118.47
C ALA A 848 -1.64 21.75 119.56
N ALA A 849 -1.14 22.54 120.52
CA ALA A 849 -0.40 22.05 121.67
C ALA A 849 -1.22 21.03 122.49
N GLY A 850 -0.59 19.90 122.81
CA GLY A 850 -1.22 18.79 123.52
C GLY A 850 -2.13 17.88 122.67
N GLY A 851 -2.27 18.14 121.36
CA GLY A 851 -3.04 17.30 120.42
C GLY A 851 -2.25 16.12 119.83
N GLN A 852 -2.85 15.37 118.92
CA GLN A 852 -2.17 14.35 118.09
C GLN A 852 -2.03 14.82 116.65
N ILE A 853 -0.95 14.41 115.98
CA ILE A 853 -0.73 14.61 114.54
C ILE A 853 -0.34 13.30 113.88
N ASP A 854 -0.90 13.05 112.69
CA ASP A 854 -0.50 11.94 111.83
C ASP A 854 0.75 12.31 111.03
N VAL A 855 1.77 11.46 111.09
CA VAL A 855 3.03 11.64 110.36
C VAL A 855 3.23 10.46 109.39
N PHE A 856 3.33 10.78 108.10
CA PHE A 856 3.66 9.85 107.03
C PHE A 856 5.16 9.88 106.75
N TRP A 857 5.69 8.76 106.26
CA TRP A 857 7.07 8.71 105.79
C TRP A 857 7.27 7.77 104.60
N VAL A 858 8.37 7.99 103.88
CA VAL A 858 8.93 7.05 102.91
C VAL A 858 10.40 6.88 103.27
N GLY A 859 10.78 5.69 103.72
CA GLY A 859 12.12 5.35 104.21
C GLY A 859 12.18 3.91 104.75
N PRO A 860 13.34 3.45 105.23
CA PRO A 860 13.51 2.09 105.77
C PRO A 860 12.66 1.90 107.04
N ASP A 861 11.77 0.89 107.09
CA ASP A 861 10.84 0.62 108.20
C ASP A 861 11.30 -0.58 109.04
N ASP A 862 12.47 -0.44 109.68
CA ASP A 862 13.10 -1.48 110.47
C ASP A 862 12.59 -1.51 111.93
N GLU A 863 12.67 -2.68 112.58
CA GLU A 863 12.21 -2.86 113.97
C GLU A 863 13.06 -2.01 114.95
N GLY A 864 12.44 -0.98 115.53
CA GLY A 864 13.07 -0.05 116.48
C GLY A 864 13.22 1.39 115.98
N ASP A 865 12.75 1.68 114.76
CA ASP A 865 12.74 3.03 114.18
C ASP A 865 11.61 3.90 114.77
N LEU A 866 11.88 5.20 114.92
CA LEU A 866 11.02 6.14 115.64
C LEU A 866 10.80 7.44 114.86
N ILE A 867 9.57 7.95 114.94
CA ILE A 867 9.25 9.34 114.64
C ILE A 867 9.29 10.13 115.95
N ALA A 868 10.15 11.13 116.03
CA ALA A 868 10.36 11.93 117.24
C ALA A 868 10.17 13.43 116.96
N ILE A 869 9.68 14.17 117.96
CA ILE A 869 9.58 15.63 117.92
C ILE A 869 10.52 16.28 118.94
N LYS A 870 11.25 17.31 118.50
CA LYS A 870 12.17 18.10 119.33
C LYS A 870 11.88 19.59 119.17
N LYS A 871 11.98 20.39 120.23
CA LYS A 871 11.86 21.85 120.13
C LYS A 871 13.07 22.40 119.38
N ILE A 872 12.87 23.30 118.41
CA ILE A 872 13.98 23.82 117.60
C ILE A 872 15.00 24.51 118.53
N GLY A 873 16.27 24.08 118.46
CA GLY A 873 17.35 24.56 119.33
C GLY A 873 17.57 23.74 120.61
N SER A 874 16.80 22.67 120.81
CA SER A 874 16.99 21.67 121.88
C SER A 874 17.22 20.27 121.29
N ASP A 875 18.14 19.50 121.88
CA ASP A 875 18.38 18.12 121.45
C ASP A 875 17.51 17.09 122.19
N THR A 876 16.71 17.54 123.17
CA THR A 876 15.79 16.70 123.95
C THR A 876 14.60 16.27 123.10
N VAL A 877 14.27 14.97 123.12
CA VAL A 877 13.04 14.43 122.53
C VAL A 877 11.88 14.72 123.47
N GLU A 878 10.89 15.46 122.97
CA GLU A 878 9.72 15.88 123.75
C GLU A 878 8.60 14.83 123.69
N ALA A 879 8.46 14.17 122.54
CA ALA A 879 7.62 12.99 122.35
C ALA A 879 8.12 12.14 121.18
N SER A 880 7.77 10.86 121.15
CA SER A 880 8.09 9.97 120.03
C SER A 880 7.08 8.83 119.90
N VAL A 881 6.96 8.28 118.70
CA VAL A 881 6.13 7.11 118.37
C VAL A 881 6.93 6.15 117.47
N ALA A 882 6.75 4.85 117.65
CA ALA A 882 7.43 3.84 116.82
C ALA A 882 6.77 3.74 115.44
N THR A 883 7.58 3.59 114.39
CA THR A 883 7.10 3.44 113.00
C THR A 883 6.25 2.17 112.82
N ALA A 884 6.56 1.12 113.57
CA ALA A 884 5.75 -0.11 113.65
C ALA A 884 4.29 0.11 114.12
N SER A 885 3.94 1.30 114.63
CA SER A 885 2.55 1.64 114.99
C SER A 885 1.66 1.87 113.76
N GLY A 886 2.24 1.99 112.55
CA GLY A 886 1.55 2.19 111.28
C GLY A 886 2.02 3.46 110.54
N ASN A 887 1.83 3.50 109.21
CA ASN A 887 2.09 4.67 108.35
C ASN A 887 0.75 5.19 107.77
N PRO A 888 0.16 6.26 108.34
CA PRO A 888 0.80 7.23 109.23
C PRO A 888 0.87 6.79 110.69
N ALA A 889 1.85 7.34 111.42
CA ALA A 889 1.97 7.16 112.87
C ALA A 889 1.39 8.38 113.58
N ALA A 890 0.48 8.14 114.55
CA ALA A 890 -0.12 9.19 115.35
C ALA A 890 0.82 9.60 116.50
N LEU A 891 1.43 10.78 116.38
CA LEU A 891 2.36 11.34 117.36
C LEU A 891 1.63 12.34 118.29
N GLN A 892 1.77 12.14 119.60
CA GLN A 892 1.26 13.08 120.61
C GLN A 892 2.20 14.30 120.72
N LEU A 893 1.65 15.50 120.61
CA LEU A 893 2.41 16.75 120.65
C LEU A 893 2.58 17.28 122.09
N PRO A 894 3.67 18.03 122.35
CA PRO A 894 3.87 18.69 123.64
C PRO A 894 2.79 19.73 123.94
N ASN A 895 2.50 19.95 125.23
CA ASN A 895 1.49 20.92 125.68
C ASN A 895 1.93 22.39 125.58
N GLU A 896 3.21 22.66 125.29
CA GLU A 896 3.74 24.01 125.12
C GLU A 896 3.79 24.41 123.64
N PRO A 897 3.14 25.53 123.25
CA PRO A 897 3.29 26.10 121.91
C PRO A 897 4.74 26.52 121.59
N GLY A 898 5.12 26.43 120.32
CA GLY A 898 6.43 26.82 119.78
C GLY A 898 6.77 26.12 118.47
N ASP A 899 7.95 26.40 117.91
CA ASP A 899 8.44 25.72 116.70
C ASP A 899 9.25 24.48 117.06
N TYR A 900 8.92 23.36 116.41
CA TYR A 900 9.49 22.05 116.62
C TYR A 900 9.98 21.44 115.29
N MET A 901 10.77 20.37 115.40
CA MET A 901 11.28 19.58 114.28
C MET A 901 10.89 18.12 114.48
N LEU A 902 10.27 17.53 113.47
CA LEU A 902 10.07 16.09 113.35
C LEU A 902 11.34 15.44 112.80
N HIS A 903 11.67 14.28 113.33
CA HIS A 903 12.84 13.49 112.95
C HIS A 903 12.46 12.04 112.73
N TYR A 904 12.93 11.47 111.62
CA TYR A 904 12.98 10.02 111.41
C TYR A 904 14.29 9.51 111.98
N LEU A 905 14.21 8.69 113.03
CA LEU A 905 15.37 8.13 113.71
C LEU A 905 15.47 6.64 113.39
N SER A 906 16.54 6.25 112.69
CA SER A 906 16.80 4.84 112.38
C SER A 906 17.78 4.23 113.39
N GLY A 907 17.50 3.00 113.85
CA GLY A 907 18.36 2.20 114.71
C GLY A 907 18.51 2.72 116.15
N GLN A 908 17.68 2.22 117.08
CA GLN A 908 17.69 2.53 118.52
C GLN A 908 17.85 4.04 118.86
N GLY A 909 17.30 4.93 118.03
CA GLY A 909 17.08 6.34 118.35
C GLY A 909 18.28 7.28 118.31
N GLN A 910 19.42 6.93 117.71
CA GLN A 910 20.65 7.77 117.79
C GLN A 910 20.99 8.62 116.55
N SER A 911 20.46 8.34 115.35
CA SER A 911 20.75 9.13 114.13
C SER A 911 19.50 9.49 113.30
N SER A 912 19.36 10.77 112.95
CA SER A 912 18.25 11.28 112.14
C SER A 912 18.58 11.24 110.65
N ILE A 913 17.80 10.46 109.88
CA ILE A 913 17.94 10.26 108.42
C ILE A 913 16.83 10.94 107.59
N GLY A 914 15.94 11.66 108.26
CA GLY A 914 14.89 12.51 107.69
C GLY A 914 14.44 13.57 108.71
N ARG A 915 14.10 14.79 108.26
CA ARG A 915 13.66 15.91 109.12
C ARG A 915 12.58 16.76 108.48
N ARG A 916 11.63 17.26 109.28
CA ARG A 916 10.59 18.21 108.83
C ARG A 916 10.20 19.20 109.94
N PRO A 917 10.18 20.52 109.71
CA PRO A 917 9.71 21.49 110.70
C PRO A 917 8.19 21.38 110.93
N LEU A 918 7.75 21.69 112.15
CA LEU A 918 6.35 21.72 112.57
C LEU A 918 6.14 22.85 113.59
N SER A 919 5.18 23.74 113.35
CA SER A 919 4.77 24.74 114.36
C SER A 919 3.64 24.20 115.24
N VAL A 920 3.85 24.17 116.56
CA VAL A 920 2.82 23.76 117.53
C VAL A 920 2.20 25.03 118.12
N ASN A 921 0.91 25.24 117.90
CA ASN A 921 0.18 26.47 118.25
C ASN A 921 -0.54 26.39 119.59
#